data_AF-Q3TH77-F1
#
_entry.id   AF-Q3TH77-F1
#
_cell.length_a   1.000
_cell.length_b   1.000
_cell.length_c   1.000
_cell.angle_alpha   90.00
_cell.angle_beta   90.00
_cell.angle_gamma   90.00
#
_symmetry.space_group_name_H-M   'P 1'
#
loop_
_entity.id
_entity.type
_entity.pdbx_description
1 polymer ?
#
loop_
_entity_poly.entity_id
_entity_poly.type
_entity_poly.pdbx_seq_one_letter_code
_entity_poly.pdbx_strand_id
1 'polypeptide(L)'
;MTLHATRAATLLSWVNSLHVADPVETVLQLQDCSIFIKIINTIHDTKEGQQILQQPLPERLDFVCSFLQKNRKHPSSTQCLVSVQKVIEGSEMELAKMIMLFLYQSTMSSRNLRDWEQFEYGVQAELAVILKFMLDHEESLNLTEDLESFLEKVPYTHASTLSEELSPPSHQTKRKIRFLEIQRIASSSSENNFLSGSPSSPMGDILQTPQFQMRRLKKQLADERSNRDDLELELSESLKLLTEKDAQIAMMQQRIDHLALLNEKQAASSQEPSELEELRGKNESLTVRLHETLKQCQNLKTEKSQMDRKISQLSEENGDLSFKVREFANHLQQLQGAFNDLIEEHSKASQEWAEKQARLENELSTALQDKKCLEEKNEILQGKLSQLEDQATRLQESPAPEKGEVLGDALQLDTLKQEAAKLATDNTQLQTRVETLECERGKQEAQLLAERSRFEDEKQQLASLIADLQSSVSNLSQAKEELEQASQAQGAQLTAQLTSMTGLNATLQQRDQELASLKEQAKKEQAQMLQTMQEQEQAAQGLRQQVEQLSSSLKLKEQQLEEAAKEQEATRQDHAQQLAIVAEAREASLRERDTARQQLETVEKEKDAKLESLQQQLQAANDARDNAQTSVTQAQQEKAELSQKIGELHACIEASHQEQRQVQARVTELEAQLKAEQQKTTEREKVVQEKAQLQEQLRALEESLKITKGSLEEEKRRAADALTEQPGLLSAPRPMAASPSPGQ
;
A
#
# COMPACT_ATOMS: atom_id res chain seq x y z
N MET A 1 -61.06 -23.80 -6.10
CA MET A 1 -61.64 -22.54 -5.60
C MET A 1 -61.51 -21.50 -6.68
N THR A 2 -62.61 -20.90 -7.14
CA THR A 2 -62.59 -19.85 -8.16
C THR A 2 -62.71 -18.48 -7.50
N LEU A 3 -61.86 -17.54 -7.90
CA LEU A 3 -61.83 -16.18 -7.36
C LEU A 3 -63.15 -15.43 -7.64
N HIS A 4 -63.65 -14.68 -6.67
CA HIS A 4 -64.85 -13.85 -6.84
C HIS A 4 -64.57 -12.69 -7.81
N ALA A 5 -65.24 -12.68 -8.97
CA ALA A 5 -64.97 -11.74 -10.07
C ALA A 5 -65.01 -10.26 -9.64
N THR A 6 -65.99 -9.85 -8.82
CA THR A 6 -66.09 -8.47 -8.32
C THR A 6 -64.89 -8.08 -7.45
N ARG A 7 -64.42 -8.99 -6.58
CA ARG A 7 -63.27 -8.73 -5.70
C ARG A 7 -61.99 -8.64 -6.52
N ALA A 8 -61.82 -9.51 -7.51
CA ALA A 8 -60.69 -9.46 -8.45
C ALA A 8 -60.64 -8.13 -9.21
N ALA A 9 -61.77 -7.69 -9.78
CA ALA A 9 -61.87 -6.43 -10.52
C ALA A 9 -61.59 -5.21 -9.62
N THR A 10 -62.13 -5.20 -8.40
CA THR A 10 -61.89 -4.14 -7.41
C THR A 10 -60.42 -4.07 -7.00
N LEU A 11 -59.77 -5.21 -6.78
CA LEU A 11 -58.35 -5.28 -6.43
C LEU A 11 -57.46 -4.79 -7.59
N LEU A 12 -57.77 -5.15 -8.84
CA LEU A 12 -57.07 -4.66 -10.02
C LEU A 12 -57.28 -3.15 -10.23
N SER A 13 -58.51 -2.65 -10.01
CA SER A 13 -58.80 -1.22 -10.03
C SER A 13 -57.91 -0.46 -9.04
N TRP A 14 -57.73 -1.00 -7.82
CA TRP A 14 -56.79 -0.44 -6.86
C TRP A 14 -55.34 -0.49 -7.35
N VAL A 15 -54.86 -1.62 -7.87
CA VAL A 15 -53.47 -1.72 -8.40
C VAL A 15 -53.22 -0.71 -9.52
N ASN A 16 -54.13 -0.62 -10.49
CA ASN A 16 -54.04 0.31 -11.62
C ASN A 16 -54.03 1.76 -11.19
N SER A 17 -54.78 2.06 -10.13
CA SER A 17 -54.81 3.39 -9.57
C SER A 17 -53.39 3.85 -9.18
N LEU A 18 -52.52 2.96 -8.67
CA LEU A 18 -51.19 3.34 -8.15
C LEU A 18 -50.23 3.89 -9.22
N HIS A 19 -50.55 3.76 -10.52
CA HIS A 19 -49.73 4.25 -11.65
C HIS A 19 -48.25 3.81 -11.59
N VAL A 20 -47.98 2.64 -11.02
CA VAL A 20 -46.61 2.07 -10.92
C VAL A 20 -46.18 1.34 -12.21
N ALA A 21 -47.14 0.97 -13.05
CA ALA A 21 -46.95 0.30 -14.33
C ALA A 21 -48.13 0.60 -15.26
N ASP A 22 -48.07 0.10 -16.50
CA ASP A 22 -49.19 0.13 -17.43
C ASP A 22 -50.41 -0.61 -16.84
N PRO A 23 -51.65 -0.21 -17.17
CA PRO A 23 -52.85 -0.80 -16.60
C PRO A 23 -52.94 -2.32 -16.85
N VAL A 24 -53.21 -3.07 -15.77
CA VAL A 24 -53.43 -4.52 -15.80
C VAL A 24 -54.93 -4.85 -15.84
N GLU A 25 -55.30 -5.81 -16.69
CA GLU A 25 -56.69 -6.25 -16.88
C GLU A 25 -56.97 -7.59 -16.20
N THR A 26 -55.93 -8.39 -15.91
CA THR A 26 -56.07 -9.71 -15.30
C THR A 26 -55.11 -9.90 -14.14
N VAL A 27 -55.51 -10.69 -13.13
CA VAL A 27 -54.70 -10.95 -11.93
C VAL A 27 -53.40 -11.68 -12.29
N LEU A 28 -53.41 -12.53 -13.31
CA LEU A 28 -52.23 -13.27 -13.78
C LEU A 28 -51.10 -12.37 -14.29
N GLN A 29 -51.39 -11.16 -14.77
CA GLN A 29 -50.34 -10.22 -15.18
C GLN A 29 -49.44 -9.78 -14.02
N LEU A 30 -49.86 -9.99 -12.77
CA LEU A 30 -49.08 -9.69 -11.57
C LEU A 30 -48.15 -10.84 -11.15
N GLN A 31 -48.20 -11.99 -11.84
CA GLN A 31 -47.45 -13.18 -11.49
C GLN A 31 -45.93 -12.96 -11.51
N ASP A 32 -45.45 -12.06 -12.36
CA ASP A 32 -44.02 -11.76 -12.50
C ASP A 32 -43.43 -10.98 -11.29
N CYS A 33 -44.28 -10.60 -10.33
CA CYS A 33 -43.95 -9.84 -9.13
C CYS A 33 -43.35 -8.44 -9.36
N SER A 34 -43.25 -7.97 -10.61
CA SER A 34 -42.61 -6.69 -10.91
C SER A 34 -43.42 -5.52 -10.36
N ILE A 35 -44.75 -5.58 -10.51
CA ILE A 35 -45.69 -4.58 -9.98
C ILE A 35 -45.68 -4.60 -8.45
N PHE A 36 -45.64 -5.77 -7.80
CA PHE A 36 -45.54 -5.86 -6.34
C PHE A 36 -44.26 -5.22 -5.79
N ILE A 37 -43.12 -5.44 -6.44
CA ILE A 37 -41.86 -4.81 -6.04
C ILE A 37 -41.92 -3.28 -6.17
N LYS A 38 -42.56 -2.76 -7.23
CA LYS A 38 -42.78 -1.33 -7.37
C LYS A 38 -43.72 -0.77 -6.30
N ILE A 39 -44.79 -1.49 -5.95
CA ILE A 39 -45.68 -1.12 -4.85
C ILE A 39 -44.90 -1.07 -3.52
N ILE A 40 -44.01 -2.03 -3.26
CA ILE A 40 -43.12 -2.02 -2.08
C ILE A 40 -42.27 -0.74 -2.04
N ASN A 41 -41.59 -0.41 -3.13
CA ASN A 41 -40.79 0.83 -3.23
C ASN A 41 -41.64 2.07 -2.95
N THR A 42 -42.90 2.08 -3.42
CA THR A 42 -43.82 3.18 -3.17
C THR A 42 -44.24 3.29 -1.70
N ILE A 43 -44.44 2.16 -1.00
CA ILE A 43 -44.81 2.11 0.41
C ILE A 43 -43.66 2.56 1.33
N HIS A 44 -42.40 2.19 1.01
CA HIS A 44 -41.22 2.49 1.84
C HIS A 44 -40.38 3.70 1.38
N ASP A 45 -40.65 4.27 0.20
CA ASP A 45 -39.82 5.31 -0.44
C ASP A 45 -38.34 4.92 -0.65
N THR A 46 -38.07 3.61 -0.72
CA THR A 46 -36.75 3.07 -0.97
C THR A 46 -36.59 2.64 -2.43
N LYS A 47 -35.34 2.59 -2.89
CA LYS A 47 -34.98 2.06 -4.22
C LYS A 47 -34.46 0.62 -4.16
N GLU A 48 -34.61 -0.05 -3.02
CA GLU A 48 -34.13 -1.41 -2.77
C GLU A 48 -34.67 -2.41 -3.80
N GLY A 49 -35.95 -2.27 -4.18
CA GLY A 49 -36.56 -3.13 -5.19
C GLY A 49 -36.02 -2.96 -6.61
N GLN A 50 -35.28 -1.88 -6.93
CA GLN A 50 -34.76 -1.68 -8.30
C GLN A 50 -33.69 -2.72 -8.66
N GLN A 51 -32.89 -3.16 -7.70
CA GLN A 51 -31.90 -4.22 -7.91
C GLN A 51 -32.57 -5.59 -8.03
N ILE A 52 -33.61 -5.84 -7.23
CA ILE A 52 -34.39 -7.08 -7.23
C ILE A 52 -35.19 -7.26 -8.52
N LEU A 53 -35.62 -6.18 -9.19
CA LEU A 53 -36.32 -6.28 -10.47
C LEU A 53 -35.51 -6.98 -11.58
N GLN A 54 -34.17 -6.98 -11.51
CA GLN A 54 -33.31 -7.66 -12.47
C GLN A 54 -33.09 -9.16 -12.15
N GLN A 55 -33.58 -9.63 -11.00
CA GLN A 55 -33.42 -11.00 -10.54
C GLN A 55 -34.51 -11.94 -11.12
N PRO A 56 -34.26 -13.27 -11.17
CA PRO A 56 -35.24 -14.24 -11.62
C PRO A 56 -36.50 -14.28 -10.73
N LEU A 57 -37.60 -14.83 -11.27
CA LEU A 57 -38.91 -14.88 -10.59
C LEU A 57 -38.87 -15.43 -9.16
N PRO A 58 -38.14 -16.51 -8.82
CA PRO A 58 -38.09 -17.02 -7.46
C PRO A 58 -37.52 -16.02 -6.45
N GLU A 59 -36.46 -15.29 -6.81
CA GLU A 59 -35.82 -14.27 -5.96
C GLU A 59 -36.74 -13.05 -5.79
N ARG A 60 -37.41 -12.63 -6.88
CA ARG A 60 -38.43 -11.56 -6.83
C ARG A 60 -39.60 -11.93 -5.92
N LEU A 61 -40.08 -13.18 -6.00
CA LEU A 61 -41.19 -13.68 -5.19
C LEU A 61 -40.79 -13.86 -3.73
N ASP A 62 -39.57 -14.32 -3.45
CA ASP A 62 -39.05 -14.45 -2.09
C ASP A 62 -38.92 -13.09 -1.40
N PHE A 63 -38.42 -12.07 -2.12
CA PHE A 63 -38.39 -10.69 -1.63
C PHE A 63 -39.79 -10.17 -1.28
N VAL A 64 -40.77 -10.38 -2.16
CA VAL A 64 -42.16 -9.96 -1.95
C VAL A 64 -42.79 -10.70 -0.76
N CYS A 65 -42.59 -12.01 -0.64
CA CYS A 65 -43.11 -12.80 0.48
C CYS A 65 -42.46 -12.40 1.81
N SER A 66 -41.14 -12.18 1.80
CA SER A 66 -40.38 -11.71 2.96
C SER A 66 -40.88 -10.35 3.45
N PHE A 67 -41.16 -9.43 2.53
CA PHE A 67 -41.78 -8.14 2.84
C PHE A 67 -43.16 -8.32 3.49
N LEU A 68 -44.03 -9.13 2.89
CA LEU A 68 -45.37 -9.39 3.41
C LEU A 68 -45.36 -10.10 4.76
N GLN A 69 -44.33 -10.91 5.06
CA GLN A 69 -44.13 -11.58 6.34
C GLN A 69 -43.61 -10.60 7.42
N LYS A 70 -42.61 -9.78 7.09
CA LYS A 70 -42.02 -8.77 8.00
C LYS A 70 -43.07 -7.77 8.48
N ASN A 71 -43.97 -7.36 7.59
CA ASN A 71 -44.97 -6.31 7.85
C ASN A 71 -46.27 -6.80 8.53
N ARG A 72 -46.29 -8.05 9.04
CA ARG A 72 -47.40 -8.57 9.84
C ARG A 72 -47.25 -8.22 11.31
N LYS A 73 -48.38 -8.21 12.01
CA LYS A 73 -48.40 -8.08 13.48
C LYS A 73 -47.67 -9.19 14.22
N HIS A 74 -47.68 -10.42 13.67
CA HIS A 74 -47.02 -11.58 14.26
C HIS A 74 -46.00 -12.18 13.29
N PRO A 75 -44.77 -11.61 13.20
CA PRO A 75 -43.73 -12.12 12.32
C PRO A 75 -43.32 -13.57 12.62
N SER A 76 -43.53 -14.01 13.88
CA SER A 76 -43.11 -15.30 14.43
C SER A 76 -43.98 -16.49 14.06
N SER A 77 -45.07 -16.31 13.31
CA SER A 77 -45.89 -17.43 12.84
C SER A 77 -45.13 -18.23 11.78
N THR A 78 -45.01 -19.55 12.00
CA THR A 78 -44.34 -20.50 11.09
C THR A 78 -45.05 -20.69 9.75
N GLN A 79 -46.29 -20.21 9.60
CA GLN A 79 -47.06 -20.33 8.36
C GLN A 79 -46.99 -19.04 7.53
N CYS A 80 -46.44 -19.12 6.32
CA CYS A 80 -46.48 -18.03 5.35
C CYS A 80 -47.92 -17.85 4.81
N LEU A 81 -48.48 -16.63 4.80
CA LEU A 81 -49.82 -16.38 4.23
C LEU A 81 -49.92 -16.64 2.72
N VAL A 82 -48.78 -16.66 2.01
CA VAL A 82 -48.74 -16.80 0.55
C VAL A 82 -47.91 -18.03 0.20
N SER A 83 -48.49 -18.92 -0.59
CA SER A 83 -47.78 -20.11 -1.07
C SER A 83 -46.97 -19.79 -2.32
N VAL A 84 -45.64 -19.69 -2.17
CA VAL A 84 -44.68 -19.44 -3.27
C VAL A 84 -44.91 -20.40 -4.44
N GLN A 85 -45.10 -21.69 -4.15
CA GLN A 85 -45.33 -22.72 -5.16
C GLN A 85 -46.60 -22.47 -5.98
N LYS A 86 -47.71 -22.10 -5.31
CA LYS A 86 -49.00 -21.84 -5.98
C LYS A 86 -48.96 -20.57 -6.82
N VAL A 87 -48.15 -19.57 -6.46
CA VAL A 87 -47.95 -18.35 -7.27
C VAL A 87 -47.17 -18.68 -8.55
N ILE A 88 -46.13 -19.52 -8.45
CA ILE A 88 -45.38 -20.00 -9.63
C ILE A 88 -46.29 -20.82 -10.56
N GLU A 89 -47.22 -21.59 -10.00
CA GLU A 89 -48.24 -22.34 -10.75
C GLU A 89 -49.35 -21.46 -11.36
N GLY A 90 -49.34 -20.15 -11.12
CA GLY A 90 -50.32 -19.21 -11.70
C GLY A 90 -51.65 -19.15 -10.97
N SER A 91 -51.67 -19.39 -9.66
CA SER A 91 -52.89 -19.29 -8.85
C SER A 91 -53.34 -17.82 -8.68
N GLU A 92 -54.41 -17.43 -9.36
CA GLU A 92 -55.06 -16.12 -9.19
C GLU A 92 -55.51 -15.86 -7.75
N MET A 93 -55.85 -16.93 -7.00
CA MET A 93 -56.24 -16.83 -5.60
C MET A 93 -55.09 -16.30 -4.73
N GLU A 94 -53.88 -16.85 -4.90
CA GLU A 94 -52.71 -16.41 -4.12
C GLU A 94 -52.28 -15.00 -4.50
N LEU A 95 -52.35 -14.66 -5.79
CA LEU A 95 -52.08 -13.30 -6.27
C LEU A 95 -53.10 -12.30 -5.69
N ALA A 96 -54.39 -12.65 -5.63
CA ALA A 96 -55.41 -11.80 -5.03
C ALA A 96 -55.19 -11.59 -3.51
N LYS A 97 -54.74 -12.63 -2.78
CA LYS A 97 -54.32 -12.48 -1.37
C LYS A 97 -53.16 -11.50 -1.24
N MET A 98 -52.15 -11.61 -2.10
CA MET A 98 -51.01 -10.68 -2.10
C MET A 98 -51.49 -9.24 -2.30
N ILE A 99 -52.39 -9.00 -3.27
CA ILE A 99 -52.94 -7.66 -3.52
C ILE A 99 -53.72 -7.13 -2.29
N MET A 100 -54.57 -7.95 -1.66
CA MET A 100 -55.29 -7.55 -0.43
C MET A 100 -54.34 -7.18 0.71
N LEU A 101 -53.27 -7.96 0.90
CA LEU A 101 -52.25 -7.67 1.91
C LEU A 101 -51.52 -6.37 1.62
N PHE A 102 -51.16 -6.12 0.36
CA PHE A 102 -50.56 -4.86 -0.07
C PHE A 102 -51.50 -3.66 0.08
N LEU A 103 -52.78 -3.82 -0.25
CA LEU A 103 -53.80 -2.81 -0.01
C LEU A 103 -53.88 -2.46 1.47
N TYR A 104 -53.96 -3.46 2.35
CA TYR A 104 -53.96 -3.23 3.79
C TYR A 104 -52.67 -2.55 4.29
N GLN A 105 -51.49 -3.00 3.84
CA GLN A 105 -50.22 -2.42 4.25
C GLN A 105 -50.04 -0.97 3.76
N SER A 106 -50.47 -0.68 2.53
CA SER A 106 -50.45 0.67 1.96
C SER A 106 -51.34 1.64 2.72
N THR A 107 -52.54 1.20 3.15
CA THR A 107 -53.49 2.03 3.91
C THR A 107 -53.05 2.27 5.36
N MET A 108 -52.27 1.35 5.92
CA MET A 108 -51.68 1.47 7.26
C MET A 108 -50.35 2.24 7.31
N SER A 109 -49.71 2.47 6.16
CA SER A 109 -48.44 3.20 6.08
C SER A 109 -48.59 4.69 6.50
N SER A 110 -47.47 5.31 6.88
CA SER A 110 -47.33 6.75 7.11
C SER A 110 -47.65 7.58 5.86
N ARG A 111 -47.51 6.99 4.67
CA ARG A 111 -47.81 7.65 3.39
C ARG A 111 -49.25 7.35 2.94
N ASN A 112 -50.12 8.37 2.99
CA ASN A 112 -51.43 8.30 2.33
C ASN A 112 -51.20 8.32 0.82
N LEU A 113 -51.21 7.15 0.20
CA LEU A 113 -50.88 6.98 -1.21
C LEU A 113 -51.99 7.36 -2.19
N ARG A 114 -53.16 7.81 -1.71
CA ARG A 114 -54.34 7.90 -2.56
C ARG A 114 -55.38 8.88 -2.08
N ASP A 115 -55.93 9.63 -3.04
CA ASP A 115 -57.25 10.22 -2.97
C ASP A 115 -58.30 9.18 -3.37
N TRP A 116 -59.06 8.69 -2.38
CA TRP A 116 -60.04 7.62 -2.57
C TRP A 116 -61.28 8.08 -3.34
N GLU A 117 -61.44 9.39 -3.54
CA GLU A 117 -62.57 9.99 -4.28
C GLU A 117 -62.50 9.69 -5.80
N GLN A 118 -61.35 9.25 -6.31
CA GLN A 118 -61.14 8.91 -7.73
C GLN A 118 -61.82 7.61 -8.17
N PHE A 119 -62.18 6.73 -7.24
CA PHE A 119 -62.82 5.46 -7.56
C PHE A 119 -64.32 5.62 -7.75
N GLU A 120 -64.92 4.80 -8.62
CA GLU A 120 -66.38 4.67 -8.69
C GLU A 120 -66.95 4.19 -7.34
N TYR A 121 -68.16 4.63 -7.01
CA TYR A 121 -68.79 4.32 -5.72
C TYR A 121 -68.87 2.80 -5.44
N GLY A 122 -69.15 1.98 -6.45
CA GLY A 122 -69.18 0.52 -6.32
C GLY A 122 -67.81 -0.07 -5.96
N VAL A 123 -66.73 0.45 -6.57
CA VAL A 123 -65.35 0.07 -6.26
C VAL A 123 -64.97 0.53 -4.84
N GLN A 124 -65.36 1.75 -4.46
CA GLN A 124 -65.15 2.26 -3.09
C GLN A 124 -65.83 1.39 -2.03
N ALA A 125 -67.09 0.98 -2.27
CA ALA A 125 -67.85 0.13 -1.36
C ALA A 125 -67.18 -1.23 -1.18
N GLU A 126 -66.77 -1.88 -2.27
CA GLU A 126 -66.07 -3.18 -2.21
C GLU A 126 -64.68 -3.06 -1.56
N LEU A 127 -63.91 -2.00 -1.84
CA LEU A 127 -62.65 -1.74 -1.15
C LEU A 127 -62.85 -1.53 0.36
N ALA A 128 -63.92 -0.84 0.76
CA ALA A 128 -64.26 -0.66 2.17
C ALA A 128 -64.60 -2.01 2.82
N VAL A 129 -65.34 -2.89 2.15
CA VAL A 129 -65.61 -4.26 2.63
C VAL A 129 -64.32 -5.07 2.78
N ILE A 130 -63.41 -5.00 1.79
CA ILE A 130 -62.10 -5.66 1.84
C ILE A 130 -61.26 -5.17 3.02
N LEU A 131 -61.16 -3.85 3.21
CA LEU A 131 -60.42 -3.27 4.34
C LEU A 131 -61.07 -3.59 5.69
N LYS A 132 -62.40 -3.62 5.76
CA LYS A 132 -63.13 -3.99 6.98
C LYS A 132 -62.83 -5.42 7.37
N PHE A 133 -62.86 -6.33 6.39
CA PHE A 133 -62.47 -7.71 6.58
C PHE A 133 -61.04 -7.81 7.11
N MET A 134 -60.08 -7.14 6.47
CA MET A 134 -58.68 -7.16 6.90
C MET A 134 -58.50 -6.62 8.33
N LEU A 135 -59.23 -5.56 8.72
CA LEU A 135 -59.22 -5.06 10.09
C LEU A 135 -59.78 -6.06 11.09
N ASP A 136 -60.86 -6.75 10.76
CA ASP A 136 -61.53 -7.65 11.70
C ASP A 136 -60.75 -8.97 11.88
N HIS A 137 -59.96 -9.38 10.87
CA HIS A 137 -59.26 -10.67 10.85
C HIS A 137 -57.73 -10.57 10.96
N GLU A 138 -57.12 -9.38 11.04
CA GLU A 138 -55.66 -9.20 11.17
C GLU A 138 -55.02 -10.02 12.31
N GLU A 139 -55.74 -10.17 13.43
CA GLU A 139 -55.29 -10.87 14.65
C GLU A 139 -55.75 -12.33 14.70
N SER A 140 -56.41 -12.83 13.64
CA SER A 140 -56.84 -14.22 13.54
C SER A 140 -55.64 -15.15 13.32
N LEU A 141 -55.62 -16.29 14.01
CA LEU A 141 -54.58 -17.32 13.83
C LEU A 141 -54.73 -18.05 12.48
N ASN A 142 -55.93 -18.01 11.87
CA ASN A 142 -56.29 -18.70 10.63
C ASN A 142 -56.43 -17.73 9.43
N LEU A 143 -55.76 -16.58 9.47
CA LEU A 143 -55.89 -15.52 8.45
C LEU A 143 -55.76 -16.04 7.01
N THR A 144 -54.91 -17.04 6.75
CA THR A 144 -54.78 -17.67 5.42
C THR A 144 -56.08 -18.32 4.93
N GLU A 145 -56.74 -19.09 5.79
CA GLU A 145 -57.99 -19.80 5.48
C GLU A 145 -59.17 -18.82 5.38
N ASP A 146 -59.18 -17.81 6.26
CA ASP A 146 -60.19 -16.75 6.25
C ASP A 146 -60.10 -15.94 4.94
N LEU A 147 -58.88 -15.60 4.49
CA LEU A 147 -58.63 -14.94 3.21
C LEU A 147 -59.07 -15.78 2.01
N GLU A 148 -58.81 -17.10 2.01
CA GLU A 148 -59.28 -18.00 0.95
C GLU A 148 -60.80 -18.03 0.89
N SER A 149 -61.47 -18.20 2.05
CA SER A 149 -62.95 -18.23 2.11
C SER A 149 -63.56 -16.90 1.69
N PHE A 150 -62.92 -15.78 2.05
CA PHE A 150 -63.35 -14.45 1.68
C PHE A 150 -63.07 -14.15 0.20
N LEU A 151 -62.10 -14.78 -0.46
CA LEU A 151 -61.85 -14.55 -1.89
C LEU A 151 -62.59 -15.55 -2.78
N GLU A 152 -63.06 -16.66 -2.24
CA GLU A 152 -63.77 -17.70 -2.99
C GLU A 152 -65.20 -17.29 -3.38
N LYS A 153 -65.58 -17.66 -4.61
CA LYS A 153 -66.97 -17.61 -5.09
C LYS A 153 -67.74 -18.80 -4.50
N VAL A 154 -68.58 -18.56 -3.49
CA VAL A 154 -69.50 -19.59 -2.99
C VAL A 154 -70.63 -19.80 -4.02
N PRO A 155 -70.81 -21.02 -4.59
CA PRO A 155 -71.92 -21.30 -5.48
C PRO A 155 -73.21 -21.49 -4.66
N TYR A 156 -74.05 -20.46 -4.57
CA TYR A 156 -75.39 -20.61 -4.02
C TYR A 156 -76.38 -21.03 -5.12
N THR A 157 -76.76 -22.31 -5.13
CA THR A 157 -78.08 -22.73 -5.62
C THR A 157 -79.15 -22.16 -4.68
N HIS A 158 -80.15 -21.53 -5.26
CA HIS A 158 -81.28 -20.87 -4.60
C HIS A 158 -81.91 -21.65 -3.44
N ALA A 159 -82.17 -20.96 -2.32
CA ALA A 159 -83.37 -21.19 -1.52
C ALA A 159 -83.76 -19.91 -0.78
N SER A 160 -84.79 -19.22 -1.29
CA SER A 160 -85.65 -18.37 -0.47
C SER A 160 -86.33 -19.25 0.58
N THR A 161 -86.09 -19.00 1.86
CA THR A 161 -87.11 -19.19 2.92
C THR A 161 -86.76 -18.27 4.09
N LEU A 162 -87.72 -17.43 4.45
CA LEU A 162 -87.82 -16.80 5.77
C LEU A 162 -87.79 -17.91 6.83
N SER A 163 -86.93 -17.79 7.85
CA SER A 163 -87.15 -18.51 9.10
C SER A 163 -86.71 -17.69 10.29
N GLU A 164 -87.75 -17.35 11.05
CA GLU A 164 -87.79 -16.76 12.37
C GLU A 164 -87.25 -17.74 13.44
N GLU A 165 -86.81 -17.18 14.56
CA GLU A 165 -86.52 -17.83 15.85
C GLU A 165 -85.33 -18.82 15.96
N LEU A 166 -84.26 -18.36 16.63
CA LEU A 166 -83.81 -18.87 17.95
C LEU A 166 -82.41 -18.29 18.31
N SER A 167 -82.37 -17.30 19.20
CA SER A 167 -81.26 -17.16 20.19
C SER A 167 -81.57 -18.10 21.39
N PRO A 168 -80.73 -18.32 22.44
CA PRO A 168 -79.58 -17.55 22.99
C PRO A 168 -78.47 -18.48 23.62
N PRO A 169 -77.64 -18.17 24.66
CA PRO A 169 -77.34 -16.92 25.44
C PRO A 169 -75.80 -16.61 25.51
N SER A 170 -75.25 -15.51 26.05
CA SER A 170 -75.64 -14.69 27.19
C SER A 170 -74.82 -13.38 27.31
N HIS A 171 -75.46 -12.40 27.96
CA HIS A 171 -74.89 -11.25 28.68
C HIS A 171 -74.05 -10.20 27.94
N GLN A 172 -74.70 -9.11 27.53
CA GLN A 172 -74.44 -7.81 28.16
C GLN A 172 -75.67 -6.91 28.07
N THR A 173 -76.13 -6.53 29.25
CA THR A 173 -77.27 -5.68 29.54
C THR A 173 -77.17 -4.37 28.77
N LYS A 174 -78.09 -4.13 27.83
CA LYS A 174 -78.32 -2.83 27.22
C LYS A 174 -78.84 -1.85 28.27
N ARG A 175 -77.94 -1.09 28.90
CA ARG A 175 -78.27 0.25 29.37
C ARG A 175 -78.27 1.11 28.10
N LYS A 176 -79.46 1.46 27.59
CA LYS A 176 -79.63 2.38 26.48
C LYS A 176 -79.24 3.78 26.97
N ILE A 177 -77.93 4.04 27.08
CA ILE A 177 -77.41 5.40 27.15
C ILE A 177 -77.55 5.91 25.73
N ARG A 178 -78.51 6.81 25.49
CA ARG A 178 -78.44 7.68 24.31
C ARG A 178 -77.17 8.48 24.50
N PHE A 179 -76.09 8.10 23.83
CA PHE A 179 -75.03 9.06 23.61
C PHE A 179 -75.68 10.18 22.82
N LEU A 180 -75.74 11.39 23.41
CA LEU A 180 -75.78 12.59 22.59
C LEU A 180 -74.67 12.40 21.56
N GLU A 181 -75.02 12.59 20.29
CA GLU A 181 -74.06 12.75 19.21
C GLU A 181 -72.95 13.67 19.72
N ILE A 182 -71.79 13.09 20.05
CA ILE A 182 -70.65 13.85 20.57
C ILE A 182 -70.16 14.63 19.37
N GLN A 183 -70.68 15.85 19.24
CA GLN A 183 -70.15 16.86 18.36
C GLN A 183 -68.64 16.89 18.61
N ARG A 184 -67.85 16.50 17.60
CA ARG A 184 -66.39 16.45 17.67
C ARG A 184 -65.91 17.80 18.22
N ILE A 185 -65.39 17.82 19.44
CA ILE A 185 -64.61 18.94 19.93
C ILE A 185 -63.29 18.85 19.18
N ALA A 186 -63.22 19.58 18.08
CA ALA A 186 -62.06 19.66 17.21
C ALA A 186 -60.95 20.46 17.91
N SER A 187 -59.79 19.83 18.07
CA SER A 187 -58.52 20.54 18.01
C SER A 187 -58.39 21.14 16.61
N SER A 188 -58.08 22.43 16.57
CA SER A 188 -57.98 23.28 15.40
C SER A 188 -57.02 22.76 14.33
N SER A 189 -57.49 22.67 13.08
CA SER A 189 -56.84 23.16 11.85
C SER A 189 -57.31 22.41 10.60
N SER A 190 -58.48 22.78 10.07
CA SER A 190 -58.79 22.75 8.63
C SER A 190 -60.18 23.27 8.43
N GLU A 191 -60.25 24.57 8.13
CA GLU A 191 -61.44 25.20 7.60
C GLU A 191 -61.67 24.70 6.17
N ASN A 192 -62.85 24.12 5.95
CA ASN A 192 -63.75 24.30 4.80
C ASN A 192 -64.39 22.98 4.34
N ASN A 193 -65.70 23.06 4.07
CA ASN A 193 -66.62 22.06 3.50
C ASN A 193 -67.43 21.19 4.46
N PHE A 194 -68.28 21.79 5.29
CA PHE A 194 -69.33 21.07 6.03
C PHE A 194 -70.78 21.48 5.68
N LEU A 195 -71.03 22.02 4.49
CA LEU A 195 -72.41 22.22 3.99
C LEU A 195 -72.49 21.91 2.49
N SER A 196 -72.50 20.63 2.12
CA SER A 196 -72.99 20.15 0.81
C SER A 196 -73.37 18.68 0.91
N GLY A 197 -74.59 18.35 0.50
CA GLY A 197 -75.19 17.02 0.57
C GLY A 197 -74.61 16.03 -0.44
N SER A 198 -73.31 15.74 -0.33
CA SER A 198 -72.70 14.58 -1.00
C SER A 198 -72.84 13.36 -0.09
N PRO A 199 -73.20 12.17 -0.61
CA PRO A 199 -73.21 10.95 0.19
C PRO A 199 -71.80 10.71 0.75
N SER A 200 -71.71 10.28 2.02
CA SER A 200 -70.41 9.92 2.60
C SER A 200 -69.73 8.86 1.73
N SER A 201 -68.45 9.06 1.41
CA SER A 201 -67.67 8.04 0.72
C SER A 201 -67.56 6.80 1.61
N PRO A 202 -67.91 5.59 1.12
CA PRO A 202 -67.76 4.34 1.89
C PRO A 202 -66.34 4.12 2.40
N MET A 203 -65.34 4.59 1.65
CA MET A 203 -63.94 4.56 2.04
C MET A 203 -63.62 5.60 3.12
N GLY A 204 -64.23 6.79 3.05
CA GLY A 204 -64.16 7.79 4.11
C GLY A 204 -64.66 7.27 5.45
N ASP A 205 -65.80 6.57 5.45
CA ASP A 205 -66.43 6.05 6.67
C ASP A 205 -65.55 5.01 7.39
N ILE A 206 -64.90 4.10 6.64
CA ILE A 206 -64.03 3.09 7.25
C ILE A 206 -62.70 3.68 7.73
N LEU A 207 -62.08 4.57 6.96
CA LEU A 207 -60.79 5.18 7.30
C LEU A 207 -60.92 6.16 8.49
N GLN A 208 -62.08 6.80 8.65
CA GLN A 208 -62.39 7.68 9.78
C GLN A 208 -62.85 6.92 11.04
N THR A 209 -63.03 5.60 10.96
CA THR A 209 -63.41 4.81 12.13
C THR A 209 -62.28 4.85 13.19
N PRO A 210 -62.58 5.10 14.48
CA PRO A 210 -61.55 5.20 15.53
C PRO A 210 -60.65 3.95 15.63
N GLN A 211 -61.19 2.76 15.36
CA GLN A 211 -60.44 1.51 15.31
C GLN A 211 -59.35 1.53 14.22
N PHE A 212 -59.69 2.01 13.02
CA PHE A 212 -58.75 2.12 11.90
C PHE A 212 -57.66 3.15 12.22
N GLN A 213 -58.05 4.35 12.65
CA GLN A 213 -57.11 5.43 12.98
C GLN A 213 -56.15 5.03 14.11
N MET A 214 -56.66 4.42 15.17
CA MET A 214 -55.83 3.96 16.28
C MET A 214 -54.87 2.85 15.87
N ARG A 215 -55.30 1.89 15.04
CA ARG A 215 -54.40 0.84 14.52
C ARG A 215 -53.32 1.42 13.63
N ARG A 216 -53.69 2.31 12.73
CA ARG A 216 -52.74 3.00 11.84
C ARG A 216 -51.70 3.77 12.63
N LEU A 217 -52.11 4.60 13.60
CA LEU A 217 -51.19 5.35 14.46
C LEU A 217 -50.26 4.44 15.27
N LYS A 218 -50.79 3.33 15.81
CA LYS A 218 -49.97 2.34 16.53
C LYS A 218 -48.91 1.71 15.62
N LYS A 219 -49.27 1.38 14.38
CA LYS A 219 -48.34 0.83 13.40
C LYS A 219 -47.26 1.84 13.02
N GLN A 220 -47.65 3.06 12.66
CA GLN A 220 -46.72 4.16 12.35
C GLN A 220 -45.74 4.44 13.51
N LEU A 221 -46.22 4.43 14.75
CA LEU A 221 -45.36 4.63 15.93
C LEU A 221 -44.37 3.47 16.14
N ALA A 222 -44.76 2.24 15.81
CA ALA A 222 -43.86 1.09 15.86
C ALA A 222 -42.78 1.17 14.77
N ASP A 223 -43.16 1.56 13.56
CA ASP A 223 -42.24 1.74 12.43
C ASP A 223 -41.21 2.84 12.71
N GLU A 224 -41.66 3.99 13.25
CA GLU A 224 -40.76 5.09 13.67
C GLU A 224 -39.79 4.68 14.80
N ARG A 225 -40.24 3.85 15.75
CA ARG A 225 -39.35 3.31 16.79
C ARG A 225 -38.28 2.41 16.21
N SER A 226 -38.65 1.50 15.30
CA SER A 226 -37.69 0.64 14.60
C SER A 226 -36.68 1.48 13.83
N ASN A 227 -37.14 2.47 13.05
CA ASN A 227 -36.27 3.34 12.26
C ASN A 227 -35.28 4.12 13.16
N ARG A 228 -35.75 4.63 14.30
CA ARG A 228 -34.89 5.30 15.27
C ARG A 228 -33.85 4.34 15.87
N ASP A 229 -34.26 3.13 16.22
CA ASP A 229 -33.34 2.13 16.79
C ASP A 229 -32.30 1.68 15.74
N ASP A 230 -32.68 1.56 14.46
CA ASP A 230 -31.78 1.31 13.33
C ASP A 230 -30.78 2.47 13.13
N LEU A 231 -31.26 3.72 13.14
CA LEU A 231 -30.41 4.92 13.07
C LEU A 231 -29.46 5.06 14.28
N GLU A 232 -29.90 4.66 15.47
CA GLU A 232 -29.07 4.66 16.67
C GLU A 232 -27.94 3.63 16.56
N LEU A 233 -28.24 2.45 15.99
CA LEU A 233 -27.23 1.44 15.68
C LEU A 233 -26.20 1.98 14.67
N GLU A 234 -26.64 2.54 13.55
CA GLU A 234 -25.76 3.14 12.52
C GLU A 234 -24.89 4.27 13.09
N LEU A 235 -25.45 5.11 13.96
CA LEU A 235 -24.71 6.17 14.65
C LEU A 235 -23.65 5.58 15.58
N SER A 236 -23.97 4.52 16.32
CA SER A 236 -23.02 3.84 17.21
C SER A 236 -21.86 3.21 16.45
N GLU A 237 -22.12 2.64 15.27
CA GLU A 237 -21.09 2.09 14.38
C GLU A 237 -20.22 3.20 13.79
N SER A 238 -20.83 4.31 13.37
CA SER A 238 -20.12 5.48 12.86
C SER A 238 -19.21 6.11 13.92
N LEU A 239 -19.67 6.21 15.17
CA LEU A 239 -18.85 6.67 16.29
C LEU A 239 -17.67 5.74 16.56
N LYS A 240 -17.87 4.42 16.53
CA LYS A 240 -16.77 3.45 16.65
C LYS A 240 -15.74 3.64 15.54
N LEU A 241 -16.20 3.76 14.29
CA LEU A 241 -15.32 3.98 13.15
C LEU A 241 -14.55 5.30 13.29
N LEU A 242 -15.21 6.37 13.76
CA LEU A 242 -14.56 7.65 14.01
C LEU A 242 -13.46 7.52 15.07
N THR A 243 -13.72 6.84 16.19
CA THR A 243 -12.71 6.62 17.22
C THR A 243 -11.52 5.78 16.73
N GLU A 244 -11.77 4.80 15.84
CA GLU A 244 -10.70 4.04 15.19
C GLU A 244 -9.86 4.93 14.28
N LYS A 245 -10.50 5.80 13.49
CA LYS A 245 -9.81 6.76 12.63
C LYS A 245 -9.01 7.77 13.44
N ASP A 246 -9.55 8.27 14.54
CA ASP A 246 -8.83 9.17 15.45
C ASP A 246 -7.62 8.48 16.09
N ALA A 247 -7.74 7.20 16.46
CA ALA A 247 -6.60 6.41 16.93
C ALA A 247 -5.54 6.21 15.85
N GLN A 248 -5.94 5.94 14.60
CA GLN A 248 -5.03 5.86 13.45
C GLN A 248 -4.33 7.21 13.19
N ILE A 249 -5.05 8.32 13.25
CA ILE A 249 -4.50 9.67 13.12
C ILE A 249 -3.50 9.93 14.25
N ALA A 250 -3.82 9.60 15.50
CA ALA A 250 -2.90 9.77 16.63
C ALA A 250 -1.61 8.95 16.46
N MET A 251 -1.70 7.70 15.99
CA MET A 251 -0.53 6.87 15.68
C MET A 251 0.32 7.46 14.55
N MET A 252 -0.32 7.95 13.48
CA MET A 252 0.38 8.62 12.39
C MET A 252 1.03 9.92 12.87
N GLN A 253 0.36 10.70 13.70
CA GLN A 253 0.91 11.92 14.28
C GLN A 253 2.13 11.63 15.15
N GLN A 254 2.08 10.62 16.04
CA GLN A 254 3.25 10.18 16.81
C GLN A 254 4.41 9.74 15.91
N ARG A 255 4.12 9.06 14.81
CA ARG A 255 5.14 8.64 13.84
C ARG A 255 5.74 9.84 13.11
N ILE A 256 4.92 10.82 12.74
CA ILE A 256 5.38 12.09 12.16
C ILE A 256 6.26 12.85 13.15
N ASP A 257 5.84 12.98 14.41
CA ASP A 257 6.61 13.66 15.45
C ASP A 257 7.95 12.95 15.72
N HIS A 258 7.96 11.62 15.71
CA HIS A 258 9.20 10.83 15.83
C HIS A 258 10.12 11.01 14.62
N LEU A 259 9.57 11.01 13.40
CA LEU A 259 10.32 11.28 12.17
C LEU A 259 10.84 12.71 12.13
N ALA A 260 10.07 13.69 12.62
CA ALA A 260 10.48 15.08 12.73
C ALA A 260 11.68 15.22 13.68
N LEU A 261 11.65 14.57 14.84
CA LEU A 261 12.77 14.52 15.79
C LEU A 261 14.01 13.83 15.21
N LEU A 262 13.84 12.75 14.42
CA LEU A 262 14.94 12.09 13.73
C LEU A 262 15.51 12.97 12.62
N ASN A 263 14.64 13.64 11.86
CA ASN A 263 15.04 14.56 10.79
C ASN A 263 15.74 15.81 11.36
N GLU A 264 15.31 16.35 12.49
CA GLU A 264 15.97 17.47 13.18
C GLU A 264 17.36 17.06 13.70
N LYS A 265 17.51 15.82 14.20
CA LYS A 265 18.81 15.24 14.56
C LYS A 265 19.71 14.96 13.35
N GLN A 266 19.12 14.59 12.21
CA GLN A 266 19.83 14.40 10.94
C GLN A 266 20.25 15.73 10.31
N ALA A 267 19.39 16.75 10.34
CA ALA A 267 19.68 18.10 9.88
C ALA A 267 20.78 18.78 10.71
N ALA A 268 20.90 18.45 12.01
CA ALA A 268 22.01 18.87 12.85
C ALA A 268 23.35 18.16 12.56
N SER A 269 23.34 17.04 11.81
CA SER A 269 24.53 16.20 11.55
C SER A 269 24.86 15.99 10.07
N SER A 270 24.02 16.42 9.13
CA SER A 270 24.30 16.40 7.71
C SER A 270 23.47 17.47 7.02
N GLN A 271 24.15 18.28 6.21
CA GLN A 271 23.56 19.08 5.15
C GLN A 271 22.61 18.18 4.34
N GLU A 272 21.33 18.57 4.20
CA GLU A 272 20.37 17.83 3.37
C GLU A 272 20.97 17.67 1.96
N PRO A 273 20.97 16.46 1.39
CA PRO A 273 21.51 16.29 0.05
C PRO A 273 20.64 17.08 -0.92
N SER A 274 21.25 17.98 -1.67
CA SER A 274 20.64 18.86 -2.70
C SER A 274 19.63 18.15 -3.62
N GLU A 275 19.76 16.83 -3.79
CA GLU A 275 18.87 15.98 -4.57
C GLU A 275 17.47 15.82 -3.94
N LEU A 276 17.36 15.79 -2.61
CA LEU A 276 16.06 15.72 -1.93
C LEU A 276 15.29 17.03 -2.03
N GLU A 277 15.98 18.16 -1.97
CA GLU A 277 15.39 19.49 -2.20
C GLU A 277 14.87 19.60 -3.64
N GLU A 278 15.65 19.14 -4.63
CA GLU A 278 15.22 19.09 -6.03
C GLU A 278 14.01 18.18 -6.24
N LEU A 279 13.99 16.99 -5.62
CA LEU A 279 12.84 16.08 -5.70
C LEU A 279 11.60 16.67 -5.02
N ARG A 280 11.77 17.40 -3.92
CA ARG A 280 10.68 18.12 -3.24
C ARG A 280 10.10 19.20 -4.16
N GLY A 281 10.95 20.02 -4.79
CA GLY A 281 10.52 21.03 -5.76
C GLY A 281 9.85 20.44 -7.01
N LYS A 282 10.35 19.30 -7.52
CA LYS A 282 9.71 18.57 -8.62
C LYS A 282 8.34 18.02 -8.21
N ASN A 283 8.20 17.51 -6.99
CA ASN A 283 6.94 16.97 -6.48
C ASN A 283 5.89 18.08 -6.23
N GLU A 284 6.30 19.22 -5.69
CA GLU A 284 5.44 20.40 -5.57
C GLU A 284 4.99 20.91 -6.94
N SER A 285 5.90 21.00 -7.91
CA SER A 285 5.56 21.36 -9.29
C SER A 285 4.58 20.39 -9.94
N LEU A 286 4.77 19.08 -9.73
CA LEU A 286 3.83 18.04 -10.19
C LEU A 286 2.48 18.15 -9.50
N THR A 287 2.46 18.45 -8.20
CA THR A 287 1.23 18.63 -7.43
C THR A 287 0.45 19.84 -7.93
N VAL A 288 1.12 20.96 -8.19
CA VAL A 288 0.49 22.15 -8.78
C VAL A 288 -0.07 21.83 -10.17
N ARG A 289 0.71 21.13 -11.00
CA ARG A 289 0.26 20.71 -12.34
C ARG A 289 -0.95 19.79 -12.27
N LEU A 290 -0.97 18.85 -11.31
CA LEU A 290 -2.11 17.96 -11.08
C LEU A 290 -3.36 18.76 -10.68
N HIS A 291 -3.24 19.70 -9.74
CA HIS A 291 -4.36 20.56 -9.34
C HIS A 291 -4.86 21.42 -10.51
N GLU A 292 -3.97 21.95 -11.34
CA GLU A 292 -4.33 22.68 -12.57
C GLU A 292 -5.12 21.78 -13.53
N THR A 293 -4.66 20.54 -13.77
CA THR A 293 -5.37 19.59 -14.64
C THR A 293 -6.72 19.16 -14.06
N LEU A 294 -6.82 18.98 -12.73
CA LEU A 294 -8.10 18.69 -12.06
C LEU A 294 -9.08 19.85 -12.19
N LYS A 295 -8.59 21.10 -12.04
CA LYS A 295 -9.39 22.30 -12.25
C LYS A 295 -9.86 22.41 -13.70
N GLN A 296 -8.99 22.13 -14.67
CA GLN A 296 -9.38 22.06 -16.08
C GLN A 296 -10.44 20.98 -16.31
N CYS A 297 -10.33 19.80 -15.70
CA CYS A 297 -11.34 18.75 -15.80
C CYS A 297 -12.68 19.16 -15.19
N GLN A 298 -12.67 19.87 -14.05
CA GLN A 298 -13.89 20.41 -13.45
C GLN A 298 -14.53 21.47 -14.36
N ASN A 299 -13.74 22.39 -14.92
CA ASN A 299 -14.24 23.39 -15.86
C ASN A 299 -14.87 22.72 -17.09
N LEU A 300 -14.19 21.74 -17.70
CA LEU A 300 -14.73 20.97 -18.82
C LEU A 300 -16.02 20.22 -18.44
N LYS A 301 -16.13 19.70 -17.22
CA LYS A 301 -17.36 19.07 -16.72
C LYS A 301 -18.50 20.09 -16.62
N THR A 302 -18.21 21.31 -16.14
CA THR A 302 -19.21 22.38 -16.09
C THR A 302 -19.60 22.87 -17.48
N GLU A 303 -18.65 23.08 -18.39
CA GLU A 303 -18.91 23.45 -19.79
C GLU A 303 -19.72 22.37 -20.50
N LYS A 304 -19.38 21.09 -20.32
CA LYS A 304 -20.16 19.96 -20.84
C LYS A 304 -21.61 20.04 -20.33
N SER A 305 -21.81 20.23 -19.02
CA SER A 305 -23.17 20.34 -18.46
C SER A 305 -23.96 21.53 -19.01
N GLN A 306 -23.27 22.64 -19.33
CA GLN A 306 -23.90 23.81 -19.95
C GLN A 306 -24.24 23.55 -21.41
N MET A 307 -23.35 22.90 -22.16
CA MET A 307 -23.60 22.48 -23.54
C MET A 307 -24.75 21.47 -23.61
N ASP A 308 -24.82 20.48 -22.72
CA ASP A 308 -25.91 19.50 -22.66
C ASP A 308 -27.27 20.18 -22.39
N ARG A 309 -27.31 21.19 -21.51
CA ARG A 309 -28.51 22.02 -21.31
C ARG A 309 -28.89 22.79 -22.58
N LYS A 310 -27.90 23.37 -23.27
CA LYS A 310 -28.15 24.11 -24.52
C LYS A 310 -28.61 23.20 -25.65
N ILE A 311 -28.09 21.98 -25.73
CA ILE A 311 -28.57 20.94 -26.67
C ILE A 311 -30.02 20.59 -26.35
N SER A 312 -30.36 20.41 -25.07
CA SER A 312 -31.73 20.10 -24.64
C SER A 312 -32.70 21.23 -25.02
N GLN A 313 -32.31 22.48 -24.78
CA GLN A 313 -33.09 23.66 -25.16
C GLN A 313 -33.26 23.76 -26.69
N LEU A 314 -32.18 23.61 -27.47
CA LEU A 314 -32.27 23.63 -28.93
C LEU A 314 -33.12 22.46 -29.47
N SER A 315 -33.10 21.30 -28.81
CA SER A 315 -33.95 20.18 -29.18
C SER A 315 -35.43 20.46 -28.92
N GLU A 316 -35.76 21.15 -27.84
CA GLU A 316 -37.12 21.61 -27.53
C GLU A 316 -37.59 22.65 -28.55
N GLU A 317 -36.79 23.69 -28.79
CA GLU A 317 -37.07 24.72 -29.79
C GLU A 317 -37.25 24.14 -31.20
N ASN A 318 -36.43 23.14 -31.56
CA ASN A 318 -36.58 22.44 -32.84
C ASN A 318 -37.85 21.56 -32.88
N GLY A 319 -38.25 20.99 -31.74
CA GLY A 319 -39.53 20.30 -31.58
C GLY A 319 -40.72 21.24 -31.81
N ASP A 320 -40.69 22.43 -31.21
CA ASP A 320 -41.72 23.47 -31.37
C ASP A 320 -41.79 23.99 -32.80
N LEU A 321 -40.64 24.25 -33.42
CA LEU A 321 -40.57 24.65 -34.83
C LEU A 321 -41.12 23.55 -35.74
N SER A 322 -40.78 22.29 -35.48
CA SER A 322 -41.31 21.14 -36.22
C SER A 322 -42.82 21.01 -36.07
N PHE A 323 -43.34 21.26 -34.86
CA PHE A 323 -44.79 21.30 -34.61
C PHE A 323 -45.45 22.42 -35.44
N LYS A 324 -44.93 23.64 -35.39
CA LYS A 324 -45.45 24.78 -36.18
C LYS A 324 -45.39 24.52 -37.69
N VAL A 325 -44.32 23.91 -38.20
CA VAL A 325 -44.23 23.55 -39.62
C VAL A 325 -45.31 22.54 -40.00
N ARG A 326 -45.58 21.54 -39.15
CA ARG A 326 -46.65 20.57 -39.38
C ARG A 326 -48.02 21.23 -39.32
N GLU A 327 -48.23 22.15 -38.41
CA GLU A 327 -49.47 22.95 -38.31
C GLU A 327 -49.68 23.81 -39.56
N PHE A 328 -48.65 24.52 -40.04
CA PHE A 328 -48.72 25.27 -41.30
C PHE A 328 -48.98 24.38 -42.50
N ALA A 329 -48.37 23.20 -42.57
CA ALA A 329 -48.65 22.23 -43.63
C ALA A 329 -50.11 21.78 -43.61
N ASN A 330 -50.68 21.53 -42.42
CA ASN A 330 -52.09 21.20 -42.26
C ASN A 330 -52.99 22.36 -42.70
N HIS A 331 -52.69 23.60 -42.31
CA HIS A 331 -53.44 24.78 -42.75
C HIS A 331 -53.38 24.98 -44.27
N LEU A 332 -52.20 24.79 -44.88
CA LEU A 332 -52.05 24.84 -46.34
C LEU A 332 -52.87 23.74 -47.03
N GLN A 333 -52.88 22.52 -46.49
CA GLN A 333 -53.69 21.42 -47.02
C GLN A 333 -55.19 21.71 -46.90
N GLN A 334 -55.64 22.29 -45.80
CA GLN A 334 -57.02 22.72 -45.61
C GLN A 334 -57.41 23.82 -46.60
N LEU A 335 -56.57 24.83 -46.78
CA LEU A 335 -56.79 25.90 -47.76
C LEU A 335 -56.81 25.36 -49.19
N GLN A 336 -55.93 24.42 -49.52
CA GLN A 336 -55.94 23.76 -50.82
C GLN A 336 -57.23 22.96 -51.04
N GLY A 337 -57.74 22.26 -50.02
CA GLY A 337 -59.04 21.59 -50.06
C GLY A 337 -60.18 22.56 -50.34
N ALA A 338 -60.29 23.64 -49.55
CA ALA A 338 -61.31 24.67 -49.74
C ALA A 338 -61.23 25.36 -51.11
N PHE A 339 -60.01 25.55 -51.64
CA PHE A 339 -59.80 26.10 -52.97
C PHE A 339 -60.28 25.15 -54.08
N ASN A 340 -60.02 23.85 -53.94
CA ASN A 340 -60.53 22.85 -54.88
C ASN A 340 -62.05 22.79 -54.86
N ASP A 341 -62.66 22.81 -53.67
CA ASP A 341 -64.13 22.83 -53.51
C ASP A 341 -64.73 24.06 -54.22
N LEU A 342 -64.13 25.24 -54.04
CA LEU A 342 -64.57 26.47 -54.71
C LEU A 342 -64.42 26.39 -56.24
N ILE A 343 -63.35 25.77 -56.75
CA ILE A 343 -63.19 25.52 -58.19
C ILE A 343 -64.30 24.60 -58.69
N GLU A 344 -64.60 23.52 -57.96
CA GLU A 344 -65.68 22.61 -58.32
C GLU A 344 -67.02 23.32 -58.34
N GLU A 345 -67.35 24.11 -57.32
CA GLU A 345 -68.57 24.92 -57.26
C GLU A 345 -68.65 25.90 -58.42
N HIS A 346 -67.56 26.64 -58.71
CA HIS A 346 -67.50 27.54 -59.85
C HIS A 346 -67.71 26.80 -61.18
N SER A 347 -67.11 25.62 -61.34
CA SER A 347 -67.27 24.80 -62.55
C SER A 347 -68.72 24.33 -62.73
N LYS A 348 -69.36 23.86 -61.64
CA LYS A 348 -70.78 23.44 -61.63
C LYS A 348 -71.69 24.63 -61.96
N ALA A 349 -71.49 25.76 -61.30
CA ALA A 349 -72.27 26.98 -61.56
C ALA A 349 -72.10 27.48 -63.01
N SER A 350 -70.88 27.44 -63.54
CA SER A 350 -70.59 27.80 -64.93
C SER A 350 -71.29 26.86 -65.92
N GLN A 351 -71.27 25.55 -65.64
CA GLN A 351 -71.97 24.56 -66.46
C GLN A 351 -73.49 24.78 -66.42
N GLU A 352 -74.07 24.96 -65.23
CA GLU A 352 -75.51 25.24 -65.08
C GLU A 352 -75.93 26.52 -65.79
N TRP A 353 -75.09 27.56 -65.76
CA TRP A 353 -75.35 28.81 -66.46
C TRP A 353 -75.29 28.61 -67.98
N ALA A 354 -74.31 27.87 -68.49
CA ALA A 354 -74.21 27.52 -69.91
C ALA A 354 -75.43 26.70 -70.39
N GLU A 355 -75.89 25.74 -69.58
CA GLU A 355 -77.09 24.95 -69.86
C GLU A 355 -78.35 25.82 -69.89
N LYS A 356 -78.48 26.77 -68.95
CA LYS A 356 -79.59 27.75 -68.95
C LYS A 356 -79.56 28.64 -70.18
N GLN A 357 -78.38 29.14 -70.56
CA GLN A 357 -78.22 29.95 -71.78
C GLN A 357 -78.64 29.14 -73.02
N ALA A 358 -78.17 27.90 -73.16
CA ALA A 358 -78.54 27.05 -74.29
C ALA A 358 -80.06 26.76 -74.34
N ARG A 359 -80.72 26.58 -73.19
CA ARG A 359 -82.19 26.43 -73.12
C ARG A 359 -82.90 27.69 -73.60
N LEU A 360 -82.48 28.86 -73.13
CA LEU A 360 -83.07 30.15 -73.54
C LEU A 360 -82.84 30.43 -75.04
N GLU A 361 -81.67 30.09 -75.58
CA GLU A 361 -81.39 30.19 -77.01
C GLU A 361 -82.30 29.27 -77.84
N ASN A 362 -82.52 28.03 -77.38
CA ASN A 362 -83.45 27.09 -78.01
C ASN A 362 -84.90 27.60 -77.94
N GLU A 363 -85.35 28.08 -76.78
CA GLU A 363 -86.69 28.68 -76.60
C GLU A 363 -86.88 29.90 -77.50
N LEU A 364 -85.88 30.78 -77.58
CA LEU A 364 -85.91 31.94 -78.47
C LEU A 364 -85.99 31.53 -79.94
N SER A 365 -85.20 30.53 -80.37
CA SER A 365 -85.26 30.02 -81.74
C SER A 365 -86.63 29.44 -82.10
N THR A 366 -87.24 28.73 -81.15
CA THR A 366 -88.59 28.16 -81.30
C THR A 366 -89.64 29.28 -81.39
N ALA A 367 -89.58 30.26 -80.49
CA ALA A 367 -90.48 31.42 -80.51
C ALA A 367 -90.34 32.25 -81.78
N LEU A 368 -89.12 32.40 -82.33
CA LEU A 368 -88.90 33.06 -83.61
C LEU A 368 -89.51 32.26 -84.77
N GLN A 369 -89.44 30.93 -84.74
CA GLN A 369 -90.07 30.08 -85.74
C GLN A 369 -91.60 30.13 -85.66
N ASP A 370 -92.16 30.11 -84.45
CA ASP A 370 -93.60 30.28 -84.22
C ASP A 370 -94.08 31.67 -84.67
N LYS A 371 -93.32 32.71 -84.34
CA LYS A 371 -93.58 34.08 -84.81
C LYS A 371 -93.66 34.10 -86.34
N LYS A 372 -92.71 33.48 -87.04
CA LYS A 372 -92.71 33.43 -88.51
C LYS A 372 -93.98 32.73 -89.05
N CYS A 373 -94.39 31.61 -88.45
CA CYS A 373 -95.63 30.93 -88.83
C CYS A 373 -96.89 31.80 -88.59
N LEU A 374 -96.91 32.57 -87.50
CA LEU A 374 -98.00 33.52 -87.21
C LEU A 374 -98.00 34.73 -88.15
N GLU A 375 -96.85 35.25 -88.55
CA GLU A 375 -96.71 36.29 -89.58
C GLU A 375 -97.29 35.80 -90.91
N GLU A 376 -96.91 34.60 -91.36
CA GLU A 376 -97.48 33.96 -92.56
C GLU A 376 -99.02 33.82 -92.45
N LYS A 377 -99.55 33.45 -91.28
CA LYS A 377 -101.00 33.39 -91.03
C LYS A 377 -101.67 34.76 -91.07
N ASN A 378 -101.03 35.81 -90.55
CA ASN A 378 -101.54 37.18 -90.58
C ASN A 378 -101.60 37.73 -92.00
N GLU A 379 -100.57 37.49 -92.83
CA GLU A 379 -100.60 37.88 -94.25
C GLU A 379 -101.78 37.24 -94.99
N ILE A 380 -102.06 35.96 -94.72
CA ILE A 380 -103.25 35.26 -95.25
C ILE A 380 -104.55 35.92 -94.78
N LEU A 381 -104.66 36.31 -93.51
CA LEU A 381 -105.86 36.96 -92.96
C LEU A 381 -106.05 38.38 -93.50
N GLN A 382 -104.98 39.16 -93.65
CA GLN A 382 -105.04 40.50 -94.21
C GLN A 382 -105.52 40.45 -95.67
N GLY A 383 -105.03 39.49 -96.46
CA GLY A 383 -105.52 39.24 -97.82
C GLY A 383 -107.03 38.91 -97.88
N LYS A 384 -107.58 38.25 -96.85
CA LYS A 384 -109.03 37.98 -96.73
C LYS A 384 -109.83 39.23 -96.32
N LEU A 385 -109.30 40.06 -95.42
CA LEU A 385 -109.97 41.28 -94.97
C LEU A 385 -110.15 42.29 -96.12
N SER A 386 -109.12 42.49 -96.95
CA SER A 386 -109.22 43.37 -98.12
C SER A 386 -110.34 42.94 -99.08
N GLN A 387 -110.61 41.63 -99.21
CA GLN A 387 -111.73 41.12 -100.03
C GLN A 387 -113.12 41.44 -99.45
N LEU A 388 -113.24 41.59 -98.12
CA LEU A 388 -114.49 41.90 -97.44
C LEU A 388 -114.78 43.41 -97.43
N GLU A 389 -113.75 44.24 -97.29
CA GLU A 389 -113.89 45.71 -97.31
C GLU A 389 -114.43 46.21 -98.68
N ASP A 390 -114.00 45.61 -99.79
CA ASP A 390 -114.52 45.86 -101.13
C ASP A 390 -116.02 45.54 -101.28
N GLN A 391 -116.59 44.71 -100.39
CA GLN A 391 -118.02 44.38 -100.39
C GLN A 391 -118.84 45.40 -99.58
N ALA A 392 -118.31 45.94 -98.48
CA ALA A 392 -119.03 46.85 -97.58
C ALA A 392 -119.21 48.27 -98.15
N THR A 393 -118.22 48.77 -98.90
CA THR A 393 -118.29 50.08 -99.56
C THR A 393 -119.43 50.20 -100.58
N ARG A 394 -119.97 49.08 -101.06
CA ARG A 394 -121.12 49.06 -101.99
C ARG A 394 -122.47 49.36 -101.32
N LEU A 395 -122.56 49.40 -99.99
CA LEU A 395 -123.83 49.45 -99.25
C LEU A 395 -124.16 50.82 -98.61
N GLN A 396 -123.33 51.87 -98.75
CA GLN A 396 -123.42 53.12 -97.95
C GLN A 396 -123.93 54.37 -98.72
N GLU A 397 -125.01 54.28 -99.52
CA GLU A 397 -125.62 55.44 -100.21
C GLU A 397 -127.13 55.63 -99.86
N SER A 398 -127.43 56.66 -99.02
CA SER A 398 -128.67 57.49 -98.94
C SER A 398 -129.57 57.48 -97.65
N PRO A 399 -130.13 58.64 -97.18
CA PRO A 399 -130.37 58.94 -95.74
C PRO A 399 -131.74 59.61 -95.31
N ALA A 400 -131.85 59.99 -94.01
CA ALA A 400 -132.43 61.26 -93.45
C ALA A 400 -133.89 61.30 -92.84
N PRO A 401 -134.38 62.40 -92.18
CA PRO A 401 -134.44 62.63 -90.70
C PRO A 401 -135.67 63.48 -90.18
N GLU A 402 -135.49 64.26 -89.08
CA GLU A 402 -136.22 65.49 -88.59
C GLU A 402 -137.30 65.35 -87.48
N LYS A 403 -137.66 66.31 -86.59
CA LYS A 403 -137.17 67.57 -85.93
C LYS A 403 -138.32 68.05 -85.00
N GLY A 404 -138.06 68.98 -84.05
CA GLY A 404 -139.01 70.08 -83.76
C GLY A 404 -139.33 70.41 -82.29
N GLU A 405 -139.06 71.65 -81.89
CA GLU A 405 -139.10 72.26 -80.55
C GLU A 405 -140.40 73.07 -80.27
N VAL A 406 -140.66 73.43 -78.99
CA VAL A 406 -140.78 74.81 -78.42
C VAL A 406 -141.36 74.71 -76.98
N LEU A 407 -140.51 74.73 -75.94
CA LEU A 407 -140.89 74.74 -74.50
C LEU A 407 -140.03 75.74 -73.68
N GLY A 408 -139.55 76.83 -74.30
CA GLY A 408 -138.39 77.63 -73.88
C GLY A 408 -138.37 78.21 -72.46
N ASP A 409 -139.42 78.86 -71.98
CA ASP A 409 -139.30 79.70 -70.77
C ASP A 409 -139.66 78.98 -69.45
N ALA A 410 -140.53 77.96 -69.52
CA ALA A 410 -140.72 77.02 -68.40
C ALA A 410 -139.52 76.06 -68.29
N LEU A 411 -138.93 75.67 -69.42
CA LEU A 411 -137.64 74.99 -69.44
C LEU A 411 -136.56 75.83 -68.79
N GLN A 412 -136.48 77.15 -68.98
CA GLN A 412 -135.41 77.96 -68.36
C GLN A 412 -135.45 77.94 -66.82
N LEU A 413 -136.62 78.02 -66.19
CA LEU A 413 -136.71 77.95 -64.72
C LEU A 413 -136.48 76.53 -64.18
N ASP A 414 -137.01 75.52 -64.88
CA ASP A 414 -136.71 74.11 -64.55
C ASP A 414 -135.23 73.78 -64.82
N THR A 415 -134.60 74.43 -65.79
CA THR A 415 -133.16 74.33 -66.08
C THR A 415 -132.36 74.94 -64.94
N LEU A 416 -132.71 76.15 -64.46
CA LEU A 416 -132.03 76.76 -63.31
C LEU A 416 -132.23 75.97 -62.01
N LYS A 417 -133.40 75.35 -61.79
CA LYS A 417 -133.62 74.44 -60.64
C LYS A 417 -132.84 73.15 -60.77
N GLN A 418 -132.79 72.55 -61.96
CA GLN A 418 -131.95 71.37 -62.24
C GLN A 418 -130.46 71.70 -62.11
N GLU A 419 -130.03 72.90 -62.51
CA GLU A 419 -128.66 73.40 -62.33
C GLU A 419 -128.34 73.62 -60.85
N ALA A 420 -129.24 74.20 -60.06
CA ALA A 420 -129.04 74.35 -58.62
C ALA A 420 -128.97 72.97 -57.90
N ALA A 421 -129.81 72.03 -58.30
CA ALA A 421 -129.77 70.66 -57.77
C ALA A 421 -128.48 69.93 -58.19
N LYS A 422 -128.04 70.10 -59.45
CA LYS A 422 -126.77 69.55 -59.95
C LYS A 422 -125.57 70.16 -59.23
N LEU A 423 -125.56 71.47 -59.02
CA LEU A 423 -124.52 72.15 -58.26
C LEU A 423 -124.51 71.70 -56.79
N ALA A 424 -125.67 71.43 -56.19
CA ALA A 424 -125.73 70.87 -54.84
C ALA A 424 -125.15 69.45 -54.79
N THR A 425 -125.48 68.58 -55.75
CA THR A 425 -124.88 67.24 -55.83
C THR A 425 -123.38 67.30 -56.11
N ASP A 426 -122.95 68.17 -57.02
CA ASP A 426 -121.54 68.37 -57.35
C ASP A 426 -120.76 68.89 -56.13
N ASN A 427 -121.36 69.80 -55.34
CA ASN A 427 -120.74 70.31 -54.11
C ASN A 427 -120.62 69.21 -53.06
N THR A 428 -121.65 68.38 -52.86
CA THR A 428 -121.53 67.22 -51.95
C THR A 428 -120.47 66.20 -52.41
N GLN A 429 -120.37 65.94 -53.73
CA GLN A 429 -119.34 65.07 -54.28
C GLN A 429 -117.94 65.65 -54.10
N LEU A 430 -117.76 66.95 -54.35
CA LEU A 430 -116.49 67.64 -54.09
C LEU A 430 -116.12 67.60 -52.61
N GLN A 431 -117.10 67.78 -51.71
CA GLN A 431 -116.86 67.71 -50.27
C GLN A 431 -116.39 66.32 -49.83
N THR A 432 -117.05 65.25 -50.29
CA THR A 432 -116.60 63.87 -50.00
C THR A 432 -115.23 63.57 -50.60
N ARG A 433 -114.90 64.13 -51.77
CA ARG A 433 -113.59 63.99 -52.40
C ARG A 433 -112.51 64.74 -51.62
N VAL A 434 -112.81 65.92 -51.08
CA VAL A 434 -111.91 66.68 -50.20
C VAL A 434 -111.64 65.90 -48.92
N GLU A 435 -112.67 65.38 -48.25
CA GLU A 435 -112.50 64.57 -47.03
C GLU A 435 -111.66 63.31 -47.29
N THR A 436 -111.87 62.64 -48.44
CA THR A 436 -111.07 61.48 -48.83
C THR A 436 -109.60 61.85 -49.05
N LEU A 437 -109.33 62.95 -49.78
CA LEU A 437 -107.98 63.44 -50.01
C LEU A 437 -107.30 63.92 -48.73
N GLU A 438 -108.03 64.52 -47.79
CA GLU A 438 -107.51 64.90 -46.47
C GLU A 438 -107.14 63.67 -45.64
N CYS A 439 -107.96 62.61 -45.68
CA CYS A 439 -107.65 61.34 -45.04
C CYS A 439 -106.42 60.66 -45.67
N GLU A 440 -106.31 60.67 -47.00
CA GLU A 440 -105.14 60.16 -47.73
C GLU A 440 -103.87 60.96 -47.40
N ARG A 441 -103.96 62.30 -47.39
CA ARG A 441 -102.85 63.18 -46.97
C ARG A 441 -102.40 62.85 -45.55
N GLY A 442 -103.34 62.73 -44.61
CA GLY A 442 -103.01 62.37 -43.22
C GLY A 442 -102.33 61.00 -43.10
N LYS A 443 -102.75 60.01 -43.89
CA LYS A 443 -102.09 58.69 -43.95
C LYS A 443 -100.68 58.77 -44.54
N GLN A 444 -100.49 59.54 -45.61
CA GLN A 444 -99.18 59.75 -46.24
C GLN A 444 -98.23 60.50 -45.30
N GLU A 445 -98.70 61.55 -44.61
CA GLU A 445 -97.91 62.29 -43.62
C GLU A 445 -97.47 61.39 -42.46
N ALA A 446 -98.37 60.53 -41.95
CA ALA A 446 -98.04 59.56 -40.91
C ALA A 446 -97.01 58.52 -41.38
N GLN A 447 -97.14 58.01 -42.62
CA GLN A 447 -96.16 57.09 -43.21
C GLN A 447 -94.78 57.74 -43.37
N LEU A 448 -94.72 58.97 -43.87
CA LEU A 448 -93.46 59.71 -44.02
C LEU A 448 -92.79 59.98 -42.67
N LEU A 449 -93.56 60.27 -41.61
CA LEU A 449 -93.01 60.42 -40.27
C LEU A 449 -92.46 59.09 -39.73
N ALA A 450 -93.17 57.98 -39.95
CA ALA A 450 -92.71 56.65 -39.55
C ALA A 450 -91.42 56.24 -40.29
N GLU A 451 -91.33 56.50 -41.61
CA GLU A 451 -90.11 56.27 -42.38
C GLU A 451 -88.96 57.14 -41.89
N ARG A 452 -89.19 58.43 -41.62
CA ARG A 452 -88.17 59.33 -41.04
C ARG A 452 -87.65 58.82 -39.70
N SER A 453 -88.52 58.33 -38.82
CA SER A 453 -88.07 57.73 -37.56
C SER A 453 -87.21 56.49 -37.78
N ARG A 454 -87.59 55.60 -38.71
CA ARG A 454 -86.81 54.41 -39.05
C ARG A 454 -85.43 54.77 -39.61
N PHE A 455 -85.35 55.75 -40.50
CA PHE A 455 -84.07 56.21 -41.04
C PHE A 455 -83.16 56.81 -39.96
N GLU A 456 -83.72 57.54 -38.99
CA GLU A 456 -82.92 58.10 -37.90
C GLU A 456 -82.42 56.98 -36.97
N ASP A 457 -83.25 55.97 -36.68
CA ASP A 457 -82.84 54.79 -35.90
C ASP A 457 -81.72 54.01 -36.61
N GLU A 458 -81.87 53.74 -37.91
CA GLU A 458 -80.84 53.07 -38.73
C GLU A 458 -79.54 53.89 -38.77
N LYS A 459 -79.63 55.21 -38.91
CA LYS A 459 -78.47 56.11 -38.87
C LYS A 459 -77.76 56.05 -37.52
N GLN A 460 -78.49 56.00 -36.41
CA GLN A 460 -77.90 55.85 -35.07
C GLN A 460 -77.21 54.49 -34.91
N GLN A 461 -77.83 53.41 -35.39
CA GLN A 461 -77.24 52.06 -35.39
C GLN A 461 -75.96 51.97 -36.24
N LEU A 462 -75.95 52.59 -37.41
CA LEU A 462 -74.74 52.67 -38.24
C LEU A 462 -73.65 53.51 -37.57
N ALA A 463 -74.02 54.62 -36.91
CA ALA A 463 -73.06 55.44 -36.19
C ALA A 463 -72.42 54.68 -35.01
N SER A 464 -73.19 53.89 -34.26
CA SER A 464 -72.63 53.03 -33.20
C SER A 464 -71.73 51.95 -33.77
N LEU A 465 -72.13 51.29 -34.86
CA LEU A 465 -71.31 50.25 -35.49
C LEU A 465 -69.99 50.81 -36.02
N ILE A 466 -69.99 52.03 -36.59
CA ILE A 466 -68.77 52.70 -37.04
C ILE A 466 -67.86 53.01 -35.85
N ALA A 467 -68.41 53.48 -34.72
CA ALA A 467 -67.63 53.75 -33.52
C ALA A 467 -66.99 52.47 -32.94
N ASP A 468 -67.76 51.37 -32.90
CA ASP A 468 -67.27 50.07 -32.44
C ASP A 468 -66.16 49.54 -33.36
N LEU A 469 -66.34 49.64 -34.68
CA LEU A 469 -65.32 49.26 -35.66
C LEU A 469 -64.05 50.11 -35.53
N GLN A 470 -64.19 51.43 -35.33
CA GLN A 470 -63.04 52.30 -35.10
C GLN A 470 -62.27 51.92 -33.84
N SER A 471 -62.99 51.64 -32.74
CA SER A 471 -62.37 51.15 -31.50
C SER A 471 -61.64 49.82 -31.72
N SER A 472 -62.28 48.88 -32.43
CA SER A 472 -61.67 47.59 -32.76
C SER A 472 -60.41 47.75 -33.63
N VAL A 473 -60.41 48.66 -34.60
CA VAL A 473 -59.25 48.93 -35.46
C VAL A 473 -58.12 49.55 -34.63
N SER A 474 -58.42 50.50 -33.74
CA SER A 474 -57.42 51.08 -32.83
C SER A 474 -56.81 50.01 -31.92
N ASN A 475 -57.62 49.15 -31.30
CA ASN A 475 -57.15 48.07 -30.45
C ASN A 475 -56.27 47.06 -31.22
N LEU A 476 -56.70 46.68 -32.43
CA LEU A 476 -55.90 45.80 -33.29
C LEU A 476 -54.58 46.45 -33.72
N SER A 477 -54.56 47.75 -33.98
CA SER A 477 -53.34 48.48 -34.33
C SER A 477 -52.34 48.52 -33.16
N GLN A 478 -52.84 48.73 -31.94
CA GLN A 478 -52.01 48.70 -30.73
C GLN A 478 -51.46 47.29 -30.48
N ALA A 479 -52.31 46.26 -30.55
CA ALA A 479 -51.87 44.87 -30.36
C ALA A 479 -50.82 44.45 -31.41
N LYS A 480 -50.94 44.94 -32.64
CA LYS A 480 -49.95 44.71 -33.70
C LYS A 480 -48.60 45.36 -33.34
N GLU A 481 -48.61 46.61 -32.86
CA GLU A 481 -47.38 47.32 -32.51
C GLU A 481 -46.67 46.68 -31.30
N GLU A 482 -47.42 46.25 -30.29
CA GLU A 482 -46.90 45.50 -29.14
C GLU A 482 -46.26 44.16 -29.59
N LEU A 483 -46.91 43.42 -30.50
CA LEU A 483 -46.36 42.18 -31.05
C LEU A 483 -45.08 42.42 -31.88
N GLU A 484 -45.05 43.49 -32.66
CA GLU A 484 -43.88 43.87 -33.46
C GLU A 484 -42.70 44.25 -32.56
N GLN A 485 -42.94 45.02 -31.50
CA GLN A 485 -41.92 45.34 -30.49
C GLN A 485 -41.41 44.08 -29.78
N ALA A 486 -42.30 43.17 -29.39
CA ALA A 486 -41.93 41.90 -28.77
C ALA A 486 -41.07 41.04 -29.72
N SER A 487 -41.43 40.96 -31.00
CA SER A 487 -40.66 40.25 -32.02
C SER A 487 -39.27 40.88 -32.23
N GLN A 488 -39.17 42.21 -32.25
CA GLN A 488 -37.89 42.91 -32.37
C GLN A 488 -36.99 42.66 -31.14
N ALA A 489 -37.56 42.69 -29.93
CA ALA A 489 -36.85 42.39 -28.69
C ALA A 489 -36.32 40.94 -28.69
N GLN A 490 -37.14 39.98 -29.11
CA GLN A 490 -36.72 38.58 -29.24
C GLN A 490 -35.61 38.42 -30.29
N GLY A 491 -35.71 39.12 -31.43
CA GLY A 491 -34.65 39.13 -32.45
C GLY A 491 -33.32 39.69 -31.94
N ALA A 492 -33.36 40.78 -31.17
CA ALA A 492 -32.18 41.35 -30.52
C ALA A 492 -31.56 40.37 -29.50
N GLN A 493 -32.39 39.69 -28.71
CA GLN A 493 -31.95 38.68 -27.74
C GLN A 493 -31.28 37.49 -28.43
N LEU A 494 -31.86 36.96 -29.51
CA LEU A 494 -31.27 35.88 -30.30
C LEU A 494 -29.94 36.31 -30.93
N THR A 495 -29.87 37.54 -31.44
CA THR A 495 -28.63 38.10 -31.99
C THR A 495 -27.53 38.19 -30.92
N ALA A 496 -27.86 38.66 -29.72
CA ALA A 496 -26.93 38.70 -28.59
C ALA A 496 -26.49 37.31 -28.12
N GLN A 497 -27.37 36.31 -28.16
CA GLN A 497 -27.01 34.93 -27.89
C GLN A 497 -26.09 34.36 -28.97
N LEU A 498 -26.30 34.69 -30.24
CA LEU A 498 -25.47 34.24 -31.34
C LEU A 498 -24.07 34.86 -31.28
N THR A 499 -23.95 36.14 -30.94
CA THR A 499 -22.64 36.78 -30.72
C THR A 499 -21.91 36.17 -29.52
N SER A 500 -22.63 35.87 -28.43
CA SER A 500 -22.07 35.17 -27.27
C SER A 500 -21.57 33.76 -27.61
N MET A 501 -22.38 32.97 -28.33
CA MET A 501 -21.98 31.64 -28.82
C MET A 501 -20.78 31.71 -29.75
N THR A 502 -20.72 32.73 -30.62
CA THR A 502 -19.58 32.93 -31.53
C THR A 502 -18.30 33.26 -30.75
N GLY A 503 -18.39 34.09 -29.70
CA GLY A 503 -17.27 34.39 -28.80
C GLY A 503 -16.78 33.17 -28.03
N LEU A 504 -17.69 32.34 -27.52
CA LEU A 504 -17.35 31.07 -26.87
C LEU A 504 -16.67 30.12 -27.85
N ASN A 505 -17.17 30.02 -29.08
CA ASN A 505 -16.58 29.15 -30.11
C ASN A 505 -15.15 29.59 -30.48
N ALA A 506 -14.90 30.90 -30.60
CA ALA A 506 -13.55 31.43 -30.81
C ALA A 506 -12.60 31.11 -29.64
N THR A 507 -13.11 31.20 -28.40
CA THR A 507 -12.33 30.87 -27.19
C THR A 507 -12.00 29.38 -27.13
N LEU A 508 -12.95 28.52 -27.53
CA LEU A 508 -12.76 27.07 -27.58
C LEU A 508 -11.71 26.70 -28.65
N GLN A 509 -11.79 27.30 -29.83
CA GLN A 509 -10.76 27.13 -30.87
C GLN A 509 -9.36 27.56 -30.40
N GLN A 510 -9.26 28.64 -29.62
CA GLN A 510 -7.98 29.06 -29.03
C GLN A 510 -7.45 28.01 -28.04
N ARG A 511 -8.31 27.47 -27.16
CA ARG A 511 -7.93 26.41 -26.21
C ARG A 511 -7.49 25.14 -26.92
N ASP A 512 -8.13 24.76 -28.01
CA ASP A 512 -7.75 23.59 -28.80
C ASP A 512 -6.35 23.75 -29.43
N GLN A 513 -6.01 24.95 -29.89
CA GLN A 513 -4.67 25.27 -30.41
C GLN A 513 -3.60 25.23 -29.30
N GLU A 514 -3.91 25.76 -28.11
CA GLU A 514 -3.04 25.68 -26.92
C GLU A 514 -2.83 24.22 -26.46
N LEU A 515 -3.89 23.39 -26.48
CA LEU A 515 -3.78 21.96 -26.17
C LEU A 515 -2.95 21.20 -27.21
N ALA A 516 -3.06 21.56 -28.49
CA ALA A 516 -2.26 20.95 -29.55
C ALA A 516 -0.76 21.27 -29.37
N SER A 517 -0.41 22.51 -29.04
CA SER A 517 0.99 22.90 -28.79
C SER A 517 1.55 22.25 -27.54
N LEU A 518 0.77 22.15 -26.45
CA LEU A 518 1.17 21.44 -25.24
C LEU A 518 1.38 19.94 -25.48
N LYS A 519 0.54 19.29 -26.28
CA LYS A 519 0.72 17.88 -26.67
C LYS A 519 2.00 17.66 -27.48
N GLU A 520 2.33 18.57 -28.38
CA GLU A 520 3.58 18.57 -29.14
C GLU A 520 4.80 18.70 -28.21
N GLN A 521 4.74 19.62 -27.25
CA GLN A 521 5.79 19.84 -26.26
C GLN A 521 5.98 18.61 -25.35
N ALA A 522 4.90 18.02 -24.85
CA ALA A 522 4.96 16.81 -24.02
C ALA A 522 5.58 15.62 -24.78
N LYS A 523 5.30 15.47 -26.08
CA LYS A 523 5.95 14.45 -26.92
C LYS A 523 7.45 14.68 -27.07
N LYS A 524 7.88 15.93 -27.24
CA LYS A 524 9.31 16.28 -27.31
C LYS A 524 10.04 15.99 -26.00
N GLU A 525 9.43 16.37 -24.87
CA GLU A 525 9.98 16.09 -23.53
C GLU A 525 10.05 14.58 -23.26
N GLN A 526 9.02 13.82 -23.66
CA GLN A 526 9.03 12.36 -23.54
C GLN A 526 10.14 11.71 -24.38
N ALA A 527 10.37 12.20 -25.62
CA ALA A 527 11.46 11.72 -26.46
C ALA A 527 12.84 12.04 -25.86
N GLN A 528 13.02 13.23 -25.29
CA GLN A 528 14.25 13.62 -24.59
C GLN A 528 14.49 12.77 -23.34
N MET A 529 13.44 12.47 -22.57
CA MET A 529 13.54 11.58 -21.40
C MET A 529 13.97 10.16 -21.82
N LEU A 530 13.37 9.61 -22.89
CA LEU A 530 13.75 8.30 -23.42
C LEU A 530 15.22 8.27 -23.85
N GLN A 531 15.68 9.32 -24.54
CA GLN A 531 17.07 9.41 -24.97
C GLN A 531 18.03 9.49 -23.77
N THR A 532 17.74 10.34 -22.78
CA THR A 532 18.58 10.47 -21.58
C THR A 532 18.59 9.20 -20.73
N MET A 533 17.46 8.50 -20.61
CA MET A 533 17.40 7.18 -19.97
C MET A 533 18.29 6.16 -20.70
N GLN A 534 18.26 6.14 -22.02
CA GLN A 534 19.10 5.24 -22.81
C GLN A 534 20.59 5.55 -22.66
N GLU A 535 20.98 6.83 -22.63
CA GLU A 535 22.35 7.26 -22.36
C GLU A 535 22.82 6.86 -20.95
N GLN A 536 21.96 7.04 -19.94
CA GLN A 536 22.25 6.59 -18.57
C GLN A 536 22.38 5.07 -18.48
N GLU A 537 21.54 4.32 -19.18
CA GLU A 537 21.61 2.86 -19.19
C GLU A 537 22.90 2.36 -19.86
N GLN A 538 23.33 2.98 -20.95
CA GLN A 538 24.62 2.69 -21.59
C GLN A 538 25.80 3.05 -20.66
N ALA A 539 25.75 4.18 -19.97
CA ALA A 539 26.78 4.56 -18.99
C ALA A 539 26.84 3.56 -17.82
N ALA A 540 25.69 3.12 -17.31
CA ALA A 540 25.61 2.11 -16.26
C ALA A 540 26.15 0.75 -16.73
N GLN A 541 25.86 0.35 -17.97
CA GLN A 541 26.44 -0.86 -18.57
C GLN A 541 27.96 -0.77 -18.69
N GLY A 542 28.50 0.38 -19.12
CA GLY A 542 29.94 0.62 -19.17
C GLY A 542 30.61 0.52 -17.79
N LEU A 543 30.00 1.10 -16.76
CA LEU A 543 30.48 0.99 -15.38
C LEU A 543 30.42 -0.46 -14.86
N ARG A 544 29.35 -1.21 -15.17
CA ARG A 544 29.25 -2.64 -14.79
C ARG A 544 30.40 -3.45 -15.40
N GLN A 545 30.72 -3.23 -16.67
CA GLN A 545 31.85 -3.89 -17.32
C GLN A 545 33.19 -3.55 -16.65
N GLN A 546 33.40 -2.29 -16.25
CA GLN A 546 34.61 -1.89 -15.51
C GLN A 546 34.70 -2.58 -14.14
N VAL A 547 33.58 -2.65 -13.40
CA VAL A 547 33.54 -3.34 -12.10
C VAL A 547 33.85 -4.83 -12.26
N GLU A 548 33.32 -5.47 -13.30
CA GLU A 548 33.57 -6.88 -13.57
C GLU A 548 35.03 -7.14 -13.97
N GLN A 549 35.64 -6.26 -14.76
CA GLN A 549 37.07 -6.29 -15.06
C GLN A 549 37.92 -6.15 -13.79
N LEU A 550 37.63 -5.16 -12.94
CA LEU A 550 38.34 -4.97 -11.67
C LEU A 550 38.17 -6.18 -10.74
N SER A 551 36.97 -6.75 -10.66
CA SER A 551 36.70 -7.96 -9.87
C SER A 551 37.51 -9.16 -10.37
N SER A 552 37.61 -9.36 -11.68
CA SER A 552 38.43 -10.42 -12.27
C SER A 552 39.92 -10.23 -11.99
N SER A 553 40.42 -8.98 -12.05
CA SER A 553 41.80 -8.64 -11.73
C SER A 553 42.11 -8.83 -10.25
N LEU A 554 41.19 -8.44 -9.37
CA LEU A 554 41.28 -8.64 -7.93
C LEU A 554 41.38 -10.14 -7.61
N LYS A 555 40.48 -10.97 -8.17
CA LYS A 555 40.51 -12.43 -7.98
C LYS A 555 41.84 -13.05 -8.42
N LEU A 556 42.39 -12.60 -9.56
CA LEU A 556 43.69 -13.06 -10.02
C LEU A 556 44.81 -12.69 -9.03
N LYS A 557 44.77 -11.47 -8.48
CA LYS A 557 45.74 -11.01 -7.49
C LYS A 557 45.61 -11.72 -6.15
N GLU A 558 44.39 -12.00 -5.69
CA GLU A 558 44.14 -12.83 -4.51
C GLU A 558 44.71 -14.25 -4.70
N GLN A 559 44.49 -14.89 -5.85
CA GLN A 559 45.08 -16.20 -6.15
C GLN A 559 46.61 -16.17 -6.15
N GLN A 560 47.22 -15.15 -6.75
CA GLN A 560 48.69 -14.98 -6.74
C GLN A 560 49.24 -14.80 -5.32
N LEU A 561 48.56 -14.04 -4.47
CA LEU A 561 48.96 -13.87 -3.07
C LEU A 561 48.82 -15.17 -2.28
N GLU A 562 47.78 -15.95 -2.54
CA GLU A 562 47.57 -17.22 -1.86
C GLU A 562 48.60 -18.29 -2.28
N GLU A 563 49.00 -18.33 -3.55
CA GLU A 563 50.12 -19.16 -4.01
C GLU A 563 51.45 -18.70 -3.37
N ALA A 564 51.74 -17.40 -3.36
CA ALA A 564 52.95 -16.87 -2.73
C ALA A 564 53.00 -17.17 -1.22
N ALA A 565 51.85 -17.10 -0.53
CA ALA A 565 51.76 -17.46 0.89
C ALA A 565 52.04 -18.96 1.11
N LYS A 566 51.53 -19.84 0.23
CA LYS A 566 51.82 -21.29 0.29
C LYS A 566 53.29 -21.60 0.04
N GLU A 567 53.92 -20.94 -0.94
CA GLU A 567 55.37 -21.06 -1.17
C GLU A 567 56.19 -20.54 0.02
N GLN A 568 55.80 -19.40 0.61
CA GLN A 568 56.45 -18.86 1.79
C GLN A 568 56.33 -19.80 3.00
N GLU A 569 55.17 -20.42 3.19
CA GLU A 569 54.96 -21.39 4.27
C GLU A 569 55.79 -22.67 4.04
N ALA A 570 55.84 -23.19 2.81
CA ALA A 570 56.69 -24.33 2.46
C ALA A 570 58.17 -24.04 2.71
N THR A 571 58.68 -22.89 2.27
CA THR A 571 60.07 -22.49 2.53
C THR A 571 60.36 -22.28 4.01
N ARG A 572 59.38 -21.83 4.81
CA ARG A 572 59.48 -21.76 6.27
C ARG A 572 59.59 -23.14 6.90
N GLN A 573 58.77 -24.09 6.45
CA GLN A 573 58.80 -25.47 6.92
C GLN A 573 60.13 -26.14 6.59
N ASP A 574 60.64 -25.95 5.38
CA ASP A 574 61.96 -26.45 4.96
C ASP A 574 63.09 -25.85 5.82
N HIS A 575 63.07 -24.54 6.08
CA HIS A 575 64.04 -23.90 6.97
C HIS A 575 63.94 -24.43 8.41
N ALA A 576 62.73 -24.64 8.93
CA ALA A 576 62.53 -25.20 10.26
C ALA A 576 63.08 -26.64 10.35
N GLN A 577 62.88 -27.46 9.32
CA GLN A 577 63.45 -28.80 9.22
C GLN A 577 64.98 -28.77 9.16
N GLN A 578 65.57 -27.87 8.37
CA GLN A 578 67.02 -27.69 8.31
C GLN A 578 67.60 -27.26 9.67
N LEU A 579 66.95 -26.34 10.37
CA LEU A 579 67.34 -25.93 11.72
C LEU A 579 67.27 -27.08 12.73
N ALA A 580 66.25 -27.95 12.62
CA ALA A 580 66.13 -29.14 13.46
C ALA A 580 67.30 -30.11 13.24
N ILE A 581 67.66 -30.40 11.97
CA ILE A 581 68.80 -31.25 11.63
C ILE A 581 70.12 -30.68 12.18
N VAL A 582 70.32 -29.36 12.05
CA VAL A 582 71.51 -28.69 12.59
C VAL A 582 71.53 -28.72 14.12
N ALA A 583 70.38 -28.58 14.78
CA ALA A 583 70.27 -28.69 16.22
C ALA A 583 70.59 -30.10 16.71
N GLU A 584 70.07 -31.14 16.06
CA GLU A 584 70.39 -32.55 16.35
C GLU A 584 71.89 -32.84 16.18
N ALA A 585 72.49 -32.38 15.08
CA ALA A 585 73.93 -32.53 14.83
C ALA A 585 74.78 -31.82 15.91
N ARG A 586 74.37 -30.63 16.34
CA ARG A 586 75.04 -29.89 17.42
C ARG A 586 74.92 -30.64 18.75
N GLU A 587 73.76 -31.21 19.05
CA GLU A 587 73.54 -31.99 20.27
C GLU A 587 74.37 -33.28 20.27
N ALA A 588 74.48 -33.97 19.13
CA ALA A 588 75.37 -35.12 18.97
C ALA A 588 76.84 -34.74 19.19
N SER A 589 77.30 -33.63 18.61
CA SER A 589 78.67 -33.11 18.82
C SER A 589 78.93 -32.73 20.28
N LEU A 590 77.94 -32.15 20.97
CA LEU A 590 78.04 -31.87 22.41
C LEU A 590 78.19 -33.16 23.22
N ARG A 591 77.40 -34.21 22.92
CA ARG A 591 77.52 -35.52 23.56
C ARG A 591 78.89 -36.14 23.34
N GLU A 592 79.42 -36.11 22.11
CA GLU A 592 80.77 -36.60 21.81
C GLU A 592 81.83 -35.83 22.62
N ARG A 593 81.76 -34.50 22.64
CA ARG A 593 82.68 -33.67 23.42
C ARG A 593 82.60 -33.98 24.92
N ASP A 594 81.40 -34.20 25.46
CA ASP A 594 81.22 -34.54 26.87
C ASP A 594 81.80 -35.93 27.20
N THR A 595 81.64 -36.92 26.30
CA THR A 595 82.31 -38.23 26.46
C THR A 595 83.84 -38.12 26.39
N ALA A 596 84.38 -37.31 25.48
CA ALA A 596 85.81 -37.05 25.41
C ALA A 596 86.34 -36.34 26.66
N ARG A 597 85.55 -35.43 27.23
CA ARG A 597 85.88 -34.75 28.49
C ARG A 597 85.91 -35.73 29.67
N GLN A 598 84.97 -36.66 29.74
CA GLN A 598 84.99 -37.72 30.76
C GLN A 598 86.23 -38.62 30.62
N GLN A 599 86.63 -38.97 29.40
CA GLN A 599 87.86 -39.71 29.15
C GLN A 599 89.11 -38.94 29.61
N LEU A 600 89.17 -37.63 29.33
CA LEU A 600 90.25 -36.76 29.83
C LEU A 600 90.29 -36.73 31.36
N GLU A 601 89.15 -36.57 32.03
CA GLU A 601 89.07 -36.57 33.49
C GLU A 601 89.56 -37.91 34.09
N THR A 602 89.24 -39.04 33.46
CA THR A 602 89.77 -40.34 33.91
C THR A 602 91.29 -40.43 33.76
N VAL A 603 91.84 -39.93 32.64
CA VAL A 603 93.29 -39.91 32.41
C VAL A 603 93.98 -38.97 33.40
N GLU A 604 93.39 -37.82 33.72
CA GLU A 604 93.90 -36.90 34.75
C GLU A 604 93.94 -37.59 36.13
N LYS A 605 92.86 -38.26 36.55
CA LYS A 605 92.84 -39.03 37.80
C LYS A 605 93.90 -40.14 37.83
N GLU A 606 94.10 -40.85 36.73
CA GLU A 606 95.18 -41.85 36.60
C GLU A 606 96.56 -41.21 36.67
N LYS A 607 96.75 -40.02 36.06
CA LYS A 607 97.99 -39.26 36.14
C LYS A 607 98.27 -38.80 37.56
N ASP A 608 97.26 -38.30 38.26
CA ASP A 608 97.36 -37.83 39.64
C ASP A 608 97.68 -39.00 40.59
N ALA A 609 97.04 -40.17 40.40
CA ALA A 609 97.37 -41.38 41.15
C ALA A 609 98.81 -41.86 40.89
N LYS A 610 99.30 -41.76 39.65
CA LYS A 610 100.71 -42.04 39.31
C LYS A 610 101.67 -41.03 39.94
N LEU A 611 101.31 -39.75 39.95
CA LEU A 611 102.11 -38.71 40.61
C LEU A 611 102.18 -38.95 42.12
N GLU A 612 101.08 -39.29 42.76
CA GLU A 612 101.03 -39.62 44.19
C GLU A 612 101.88 -40.86 44.52
N SER A 613 101.81 -41.90 43.69
CA SER A 613 102.67 -43.08 43.82
C SER A 613 104.16 -42.75 43.64
N LEU A 614 104.53 -41.93 42.64
CA LEU A 614 105.90 -41.47 42.44
C LEU A 614 106.39 -40.59 43.60
N GLN A 615 105.52 -39.76 44.15
CA GLN A 615 105.84 -38.91 45.30
C GLN A 615 106.06 -39.73 46.58
N GLN A 616 105.28 -40.79 46.80
CA GLN A 616 105.52 -41.77 47.87
C GLN A 616 106.84 -42.51 47.69
N GLN A 617 107.20 -42.90 46.46
CA GLN A 617 108.51 -43.51 46.17
C GLN A 617 109.68 -42.55 46.44
N LEU A 618 109.52 -41.28 46.08
CA LEU A 618 110.54 -40.26 46.31
C LEU A 618 110.72 -39.98 47.82
N GLN A 619 109.63 -39.96 48.58
CA GLN A 619 109.67 -39.81 50.03
C GLN A 619 110.39 -41.00 50.70
N ALA A 620 110.06 -42.23 50.32
CA ALA A 620 110.73 -43.43 50.84
C ALA A 620 112.24 -43.45 50.51
N ALA A 621 112.63 -42.97 49.32
CA ALA A 621 114.03 -42.84 48.93
C ALA A 621 114.77 -41.76 49.75
N ASN A 622 114.11 -40.64 50.04
CA ASN A 622 114.67 -39.60 50.92
C ASN A 622 114.83 -40.08 52.36
N ASP A 623 113.83 -40.77 52.92
CA ASP A 623 113.92 -41.34 54.27
C ASP A 623 115.06 -42.39 54.36
N ALA A 624 115.24 -43.22 53.31
CA ALA A 624 116.36 -44.15 53.22
C ALA A 624 117.72 -43.44 53.14
N ARG A 625 117.80 -42.33 52.40
CA ARG A 625 118.99 -41.49 52.32
C ARG A 625 119.31 -40.84 53.67
N ASP A 626 118.32 -40.31 54.39
CA ASP A 626 118.54 -39.64 55.68
C ASP A 626 118.96 -40.64 56.77
N ASN A 627 118.44 -41.87 56.74
CA ASN A 627 118.90 -42.98 57.59
C ASN A 627 120.33 -43.43 57.27
N ALA A 628 120.71 -43.45 55.99
CA ALA A 628 122.10 -43.70 55.58
C ALA A 628 123.02 -42.55 56.02
N GLN A 629 122.59 -41.30 55.90
CA GLN A 629 123.34 -40.12 56.32
C GLN A 629 123.59 -40.10 57.84
N THR A 630 122.59 -40.46 58.65
CA THR A 630 122.75 -40.59 60.12
C THR A 630 123.68 -41.73 60.51
N SER A 631 123.65 -42.86 59.78
CA SER A 631 124.60 -43.96 59.96
C SER A 631 126.04 -43.53 59.60
N VAL A 632 126.20 -42.71 58.56
CA VAL A 632 127.50 -42.14 58.17
C VAL A 632 128.03 -41.16 59.22
N THR A 633 127.18 -40.31 59.80
CA THR A 633 127.62 -39.39 60.87
C THR A 633 128.01 -40.13 62.15
N GLN A 634 127.34 -41.23 62.49
CA GLN A 634 127.76 -42.10 63.60
C GLN A 634 129.12 -42.76 63.33
N ALA A 635 129.33 -43.31 62.14
CA ALA A 635 130.63 -43.87 61.76
C ALA A 635 131.77 -42.83 61.76
N GLN A 636 131.47 -41.57 61.43
CA GLN A 636 132.44 -40.47 61.51
C GLN A 636 132.79 -40.09 62.96
N GLN A 637 131.84 -40.13 63.89
CA GLN A 637 132.10 -39.94 65.33
C GLN A 637 132.99 -41.05 65.89
N GLU A 638 132.69 -42.32 65.59
CA GLU A 638 133.51 -43.46 66.03
C GLU A 638 134.93 -43.40 65.45
N LYS A 639 135.08 -42.99 64.18
CA LYS A 639 136.39 -42.74 63.58
C LYS A 639 137.17 -41.64 64.30
N ALA A 640 136.51 -40.55 64.72
CA ALA A 640 137.16 -39.45 65.45
C ALA A 640 137.64 -39.90 66.84
N GLU A 641 136.85 -40.69 67.57
CA GLU A 641 137.24 -41.26 68.86
C GLU A 641 138.41 -42.23 68.76
N LEU A 642 138.41 -43.10 67.74
CA LEU A 642 139.55 -43.98 67.45
C LEU A 642 140.81 -43.17 67.06
N SER A 643 140.65 -42.10 66.30
CA SER A 643 141.78 -41.22 65.94
C SER A 643 142.38 -40.52 67.16
N GLN A 644 141.53 -40.10 68.11
CA GLN A 644 141.98 -39.52 69.38
C GLN A 644 142.76 -40.53 70.23
N LYS A 645 142.27 -41.78 70.34
CA LYS A 645 143.00 -42.87 71.02
C LYS A 645 144.34 -43.21 70.37
N ILE A 646 144.42 -43.17 69.03
CA ILE A 646 145.68 -43.37 68.31
C ILE A 646 146.68 -42.22 68.61
N GLY A 647 146.19 -40.99 68.76
CA GLY A 647 146.99 -39.84 69.17
C GLY A 647 147.56 -39.98 70.59
N GLU A 648 146.74 -40.45 71.55
CA GLU A 648 147.18 -40.70 72.93
C GLU A 648 148.22 -41.83 73.01
N LEU A 649 148.05 -42.90 72.23
CA LEU A 649 149.04 -43.99 72.14
C LEU A 649 150.36 -43.53 71.51
N HIS A 650 150.33 -42.66 70.50
CA HIS A 650 151.55 -42.07 69.93
C HIS A 650 152.32 -41.21 70.93
N ALA A 651 151.62 -40.38 71.71
CA ALA A 651 152.26 -39.57 72.76
C ALA A 651 152.92 -40.45 73.84
N CYS A 652 152.31 -41.59 74.18
CA CYS A 652 152.87 -42.54 75.15
C CYS A 652 154.11 -43.28 74.61
N ILE A 653 154.15 -43.58 73.31
CA ILE A 653 155.31 -44.17 72.63
C ILE A 653 156.47 -43.18 72.54
N GLU A 654 156.21 -41.91 72.23
CA GLU A 654 157.25 -40.87 72.20
C GLU A 654 157.88 -40.62 73.58
N ALA A 655 157.09 -40.66 74.66
CA ALA A 655 157.58 -40.57 76.04
C ALA A 655 158.52 -41.74 76.40
N SER A 656 158.14 -42.98 76.04
CA SER A 656 159.00 -44.17 76.22
C SER A 656 160.30 -44.09 75.42
N HIS A 657 160.28 -43.55 74.20
CA HIS A 657 161.50 -43.34 73.40
C HIS A 657 162.45 -42.29 74.01
N GLN A 658 161.93 -41.27 74.70
CA GLN A 658 162.73 -40.28 75.41
C GLN A 658 163.39 -40.87 76.66
N GLU A 659 162.67 -41.70 77.43
CA GLU A 659 163.23 -42.44 78.56
C GLU A 659 164.30 -43.47 78.11
N GLN A 660 164.04 -44.17 76.99
CA GLN A 660 165.00 -45.11 76.42
C GLN A 660 166.33 -44.43 76.03
N ARG A 661 166.30 -43.21 75.47
CA ARG A 661 167.53 -42.45 75.16
C ARG A 661 168.30 -42.02 76.41
N GLN A 662 167.61 -41.69 77.51
CA GLN A 662 168.28 -41.36 78.79
C GLN A 662 168.92 -42.59 79.45
N VAL A 663 168.30 -43.76 79.33
CA VAL A 663 168.88 -45.03 79.80
C VAL A 663 170.08 -45.44 78.93
N GLN A 664 169.99 -45.26 77.61
CA GLN A 664 171.10 -45.56 76.68
C GLN A 664 172.36 -44.73 77.01
N ALA A 665 172.20 -43.44 77.37
CA ALA A 665 173.31 -42.58 77.77
C ALA A 665 173.98 -43.01 79.10
N ARG A 666 173.19 -43.48 80.07
CA ARG A 666 173.71 -44.03 81.34
C ARG A 666 174.43 -45.37 81.17
N VAL A 667 174.01 -46.19 80.20
CA VAL A 667 174.68 -47.47 79.88
C VAL A 667 176.05 -47.21 79.25
N THR A 668 176.19 -46.23 78.35
CA THR A 668 177.49 -45.89 77.75
C THR A 668 178.50 -45.32 78.75
N GLU A 669 178.03 -44.67 79.82
CA GLU A 669 178.89 -44.13 80.89
C GLU A 669 179.40 -45.23 81.84
N LEU A 670 178.55 -46.23 82.14
CA LEU A 670 178.92 -47.40 82.95
C LEU A 670 179.85 -48.38 82.20
N GLU A 671 179.69 -48.52 80.87
CA GLU A 671 180.60 -49.31 80.03
C GLU A 671 182.02 -48.72 79.96
N ALA A 672 182.15 -47.38 80.02
CA ALA A 672 183.46 -46.71 80.08
C ALA A 672 184.17 -46.91 81.43
N GLN A 673 183.42 -47.02 82.53
CA GLN A 673 183.96 -47.29 83.87
C GLN A 673 184.39 -48.76 84.05
N LEU A 674 183.66 -49.70 83.43
CA LEU A 674 183.98 -51.13 83.46
C LEU A 674 185.30 -51.47 82.72
N LYS A 675 185.57 -50.82 81.58
CA LYS A 675 186.77 -51.05 80.77
C LYS A 675 188.08 -50.58 81.42
N ALA A 676 188.06 -49.57 82.29
CA ALA A 676 189.29 -49.06 82.91
C ALA A 676 189.67 -49.80 84.22
N GLU A 677 188.68 -50.23 85.01
CA GLU A 677 188.93 -51.15 86.14
C GLU A 677 189.39 -52.55 85.67
N GLN A 678 188.99 -52.96 84.46
CA GLN A 678 189.56 -54.13 83.78
C GLN A 678 191.05 -53.97 83.41
N GLN A 679 191.54 -52.74 83.21
CA GLN A 679 192.94 -52.46 82.87
C GLN A 679 193.83 -52.26 84.11
N LYS A 680 193.20 -51.97 85.25
CA LYS A 680 193.84 -52.08 86.56
C LYS A 680 194.00 -53.54 86.95
N THR A 681 192.97 -54.39 86.89
CA THR A 681 193.00 -55.82 87.33
C THR A 681 193.92 -56.76 86.53
N THR A 682 194.43 -56.34 85.37
CA THR A 682 195.57 -56.99 84.70
C THR A 682 196.94 -56.68 85.30
N GLU A 683 197.01 -55.69 86.19
CA GLU A 683 197.67 -55.70 87.50
C GLU A 683 198.89 -56.58 87.79
N ARG A 684 199.39 -56.47 88.99
CA ARG A 684 199.22 -57.47 90.05
C ARG A 684 199.16 -58.96 89.64
N GLU A 685 198.73 -59.41 88.46
CA GLU A 685 199.08 -60.75 87.94
C GLU A 685 200.55 -60.84 87.51
N LYS A 686 201.10 -59.84 86.79
CA LYS A 686 202.53 -59.89 86.36
C LYS A 686 203.51 -59.77 87.53
N VAL A 687 203.15 -58.97 88.54
CA VAL A 687 203.95 -58.77 89.76
C VAL A 687 203.88 -60.01 90.69
N VAL A 688 202.86 -60.88 90.55
CA VAL A 688 202.81 -62.18 91.25
C VAL A 688 203.71 -63.21 90.56
N GLN A 689 203.89 -63.13 89.23
CA GLN A 689 204.87 -63.95 88.51
C GLN A 689 206.32 -63.59 88.83
N GLU A 690 206.64 -62.32 89.09
CA GLU A 690 207.96 -61.89 89.61
C GLU A 690 208.28 -62.49 91.00
N LYS A 691 207.26 -62.82 91.80
CA LYS A 691 207.46 -63.30 93.18
C LYS A 691 207.67 -64.81 93.27
N ALA A 692 207.10 -65.59 92.34
CA ALA A 692 207.22 -67.05 92.34
C ALA A 692 208.57 -67.54 91.81
N GLN A 693 209.14 -66.91 90.78
CA GLN A 693 210.44 -67.33 90.20
C GLN A 693 211.63 -67.06 91.13
N LEU A 694 211.60 -65.98 91.92
CA LEU A 694 212.61 -65.70 92.95
C LEU A 694 212.54 -66.67 94.14
N GLN A 695 211.38 -67.31 94.36
CA GLN A 695 211.15 -68.28 95.44
C GLN A 695 211.61 -69.70 95.09
N GLU A 696 211.83 -70.01 93.81
CA GLU A 696 212.16 -71.37 93.33
C GLU A 696 213.67 -71.60 93.12
N GLN A 697 214.48 -70.57 92.86
CA GLN A 697 215.96 -70.72 92.76
C GLN A 697 216.72 -70.53 94.07
N LEU A 698 216.15 -69.81 95.05
CA LEU A 698 216.62 -69.87 96.45
C LEU A 698 216.53 -71.31 97.01
N ARG A 699 215.56 -72.11 96.54
CA ARG A 699 215.44 -73.55 96.88
C ARG A 699 216.52 -74.44 96.24
N ALA A 700 216.95 -74.12 95.01
CA ALA A 700 218.01 -74.86 94.32
C ALA A 700 219.41 -74.64 94.94
N LEU A 701 219.63 -73.45 95.52
CA LEU A 701 220.82 -73.15 96.33
C LEU A 701 220.78 -73.84 97.70
N GLU A 702 219.60 -74.13 98.25
CA GLU A 702 219.43 -74.87 99.51
C GLU A 702 219.55 -76.40 99.34
N GLU A 703 219.16 -76.98 98.18
CA GLU A 703 219.28 -78.43 97.93
C GLU A 703 220.69 -78.88 97.52
N SER A 704 221.45 -78.07 96.79
CA SER A 704 222.85 -78.43 96.43
C SER A 704 223.81 -78.36 97.64
N LEU A 705 223.50 -77.49 98.60
CA LEU A 705 224.20 -77.40 99.89
C LEU A 705 223.84 -78.58 100.82
N LYS A 706 222.70 -79.25 100.60
CA LYS A 706 222.29 -80.49 101.30
C LYS A 706 222.98 -81.75 100.72
N ILE A 707 223.44 -81.69 99.47
CA ILE A 707 224.21 -82.76 98.78
C ILE A 707 225.70 -82.72 99.14
N THR A 708 226.24 -81.62 99.69
CA THR A 708 227.61 -81.59 100.25
C THR A 708 227.87 -82.61 101.37
N LYS A 709 226.84 -83.21 101.99
CA LYS A 709 227.01 -83.84 103.30
C LYS A 709 226.79 -85.36 103.33
N GLY A 710 226.26 -85.95 102.25
CA GLY A 710 226.00 -87.40 102.15
C GLY A 710 227.11 -88.21 101.46
N SER A 711 227.71 -87.71 100.36
CA SER A 711 228.73 -88.45 99.59
C SER A 711 230.18 -88.26 100.07
N LEU A 712 230.35 -87.66 101.25
CA LEU A 712 231.59 -87.68 102.04
C LEU A 712 231.64 -88.92 102.97
N GLU A 713 230.51 -89.62 103.20
CA GLU A 713 230.37 -90.75 104.13
C GLU A 713 230.13 -92.10 103.42
N GLU A 714 229.34 -92.13 102.34
CA GLU A 714 229.29 -93.29 101.44
C GLU A 714 230.54 -93.32 100.53
N GLU A 715 231.12 -94.49 100.34
CA GLU A 715 232.11 -94.77 99.29
C GLU A 715 233.52 -94.13 99.39
N LYS A 716 233.82 -93.55 100.55
CA LYS A 716 235.02 -93.92 101.35
C LYS A 716 235.02 -95.43 101.72
N ARG A 717 233.88 -96.13 101.51
CA ARG A 717 233.63 -97.58 101.63
C ARG A 717 233.92 -98.43 100.36
N ARG A 718 234.10 -97.87 99.14
CA ARG A 718 234.60 -98.63 97.95
C ARG A 718 236.03 -98.30 97.49
N ALA A 719 236.86 -97.78 98.39
CA ALA A 719 238.31 -98.01 98.30
C ALA A 719 238.70 -99.51 98.47
N ALA A 720 237.87 -100.49 98.13
CA ALA A 720 238.14 -101.91 98.41
C ALA A 720 237.86 -102.87 97.24
N ASP A 721 236.83 -102.63 96.41
CA ASP A 721 236.43 -103.63 95.40
C ASP A 721 236.41 -103.06 93.97
N ALA A 722 237.49 -103.39 93.25
CA ALA A 722 237.60 -103.57 91.79
C ALA A 722 237.50 -102.32 90.88
N LEU A 723 238.62 -101.76 90.41
CA LEU A 723 239.38 -102.17 89.21
C LEU A 723 238.58 -102.13 87.89
N THR A 724 239.24 -101.61 86.85
CA THR A 724 238.91 -101.63 85.42
C THR A 724 238.13 -100.44 84.83
N GLU A 725 238.95 -99.48 84.35
CA GLU A 725 238.90 -98.80 83.03
C GLU A 725 238.13 -97.47 82.83
N GLN A 726 238.92 -96.36 82.79
CA GLN A 726 239.20 -95.41 81.68
C GLN A 726 238.07 -94.85 80.75
N PRO A 727 238.29 -93.74 79.99
CA PRO A 727 238.82 -92.39 80.28
C PRO A 727 238.07 -91.22 79.55
N GLY A 728 238.44 -89.93 79.80
CA GLY A 728 238.48 -88.88 78.73
C GLY A 728 237.78 -87.47 78.89
N LEU A 729 238.58 -86.45 79.26
CA LEU A 729 238.85 -85.09 78.66
C LEU A 729 237.81 -84.00 78.20
N LEU A 730 238.10 -82.74 78.63
CA LEU A 730 238.28 -81.41 77.92
C LEU A 730 237.16 -80.33 77.60
N SER A 731 237.47 -79.04 77.95
CA SER A 731 237.48 -77.78 77.10
C SER A 731 236.37 -76.63 77.11
N ALA A 732 236.75 -75.41 77.59
CA ALA A 732 236.73 -74.01 77.01
C ALA A 732 235.40 -73.21 76.56
N PRO A 733 235.41 -71.98 75.91
CA PRO A 733 235.14 -70.59 76.47
C PRO A 733 234.23 -69.53 75.68
N ARG A 734 234.06 -68.25 76.18
CA ARG A 734 233.95 -66.87 75.49
C ARG A 734 232.55 -66.17 75.07
N PRO A 735 232.40 -64.95 74.40
CA PRO A 735 231.92 -63.58 74.89
C PRO A 735 230.87 -62.69 74.05
N MET A 736 230.68 -61.37 74.40
CA MET A 736 230.40 -60.07 73.64
C MET A 736 229.01 -59.47 73.17
N ALA A 737 228.82 -58.14 73.46
CA ALA A 737 228.40 -56.90 72.70
C ALA A 737 226.99 -56.52 72.08
N ALA A 738 226.64 -55.20 72.21
CA ALA A 738 225.95 -54.19 71.31
C ALA A 738 224.42 -53.81 71.37
N SER A 739 224.14 -52.48 71.21
CA SER A 739 222.92 -51.59 71.29
C SER A 739 221.96 -51.61 70.04
N PRO A 740 221.02 -50.64 69.72
CA PRO A 740 220.36 -49.49 70.43
C PRO A 740 218.82 -49.21 70.13
N SER A 741 218.23 -48.24 70.90
CA SER A 741 217.15 -47.23 70.60
C SER A 741 215.71 -47.64 70.13
N PRO A 742 214.67 -46.75 70.21
CA PRO A 742 214.27 -45.77 71.25
C PRO A 742 212.72 -45.69 71.47
N GLY A 743 212.23 -44.85 72.40
CA GLY A 743 210.91 -44.17 72.24
C GLY A 743 210.05 -43.92 73.48
N GLN A 744 210.46 -42.92 74.28
CA GLN A 744 209.82 -42.25 75.44
C GLN A 744 209.29 -43.09 76.62
#